data_AF-C4RJX7-F1
#
_entry.id   AF-C4RJX7-F1
#
_cell.length_a   1.000
_cell.length_b   1.000
_cell.length_c   1.000
_cell.angle_alpha   90.00
_cell.angle_beta   90.00
_cell.angle_gamma   90.00
#
_symmetry.space_group_name_H-M   'P 1'
#
loop_
_entity.id
_entity.type
_entity.pdbx_description
1 polymer ?
#
loop_
_entity_poly.entity_id
_entity_poly.type
_entity_poly.pdbx_seq_one_letter_code
_entity_poly.pdbx_strand_id
1 'polypeptide(L)'
;MQIDWGAYYAGIAANRVPLPTYAFQQQRYWLTPTTDTDLNAAGLTPAEHPLLAAVAHLPDNDGVLLTGRLSTTTQPWLADHLVNGRALFPGTGLVELAIRAGDELGCTGLAELVLAEPLALPERADVLLQVRVEAADRDGRHPVSVHSRVDEPSDGTWRTHARGRLTREAPRPTPTDLTVWPPEGATELEIDDVYLALHGAGLDYRRSFRGLRAAWRRGDEVFADVGLPDGVDSEGYGIHPALLDAALHAAARRESTEDGRPMVPFAWTGAALTAQGATSLRVRVRPGPDGSVAVSCADDSGTPVFSVDTLAVRPAPLPGPEDTAGWLYAVRWRPVPVPSVMDNGNWAMLGDDPWRAEQILPPGGRRYADLPALAGADAVPDNVLVPAGHGELHRMLHELLATVRDWLAEPRLAGSRLMVLTSGAVPARDGEDVPDLAGAAVWGFVRSAELENPGRLLLVDVDGAPASLRLVRDVPGLDEPQVAIRDGQILVPRLTRPPTASRRPNSSELAAGTVLLTGGTGTLGGLVARHLVTAYRARHLLLLSRRGPDAPGAGQLVADLRAAGASVRVVACDVADRAALAAVLDAIPADQPLTGVVHCAGVLDDGVLGSLTPARLDAVLAAKADAARYLHEYTDRLDLSFFVLFSSVAGTLGAPGQANYAAANAVLDGLAAHRRSRGLPGLSLAWGPWTGQGMAGELSPTNVARMARAGVIGLSAADGLALLDAALRADQPVLLPVRLAVPSPGPDPVPAMLRDLDPDPVRRPAANSGRPVARGGPARQATDPAWSRIAALPARERGAALLDLVRENVAAVLGFPGPQAVDPGRGFLDLGFDSLTAIELRNRLDTGSGRQLPATLIFDYPSPAVLAEHLGAELTQQAPSVVPLDASLTALEAAIEAALATGVPDAGAHSGIAGRLRSLAARWSEGHRADPMPAADLDAAGVEEIFGILDAELDARG
;
A
#
# COMPACT_ATOMS: atom_id res chain seq x y z
N MET A 1 -37.94 29.80 40.52
CA MET A 1 -37.89 31.22 40.17
C MET A 1 -36.98 31.36 38.95
N GLN A 2 -37.54 31.56 37.76
CA GLN A 2 -36.74 31.75 36.55
C GLN A 2 -36.28 33.21 36.51
N ILE A 3 -34.96 33.42 36.55
CA ILE A 3 -34.36 34.74 36.43
C ILE A 3 -34.34 35.10 34.95
N ASP A 4 -34.90 36.26 34.60
CA ASP A 4 -34.85 36.80 33.24
C ASP A 4 -33.49 37.46 32.98
N TRP A 5 -32.55 36.62 32.53
CA TRP A 5 -31.22 37.06 32.12
C TRP A 5 -31.25 37.96 30.88
N GLY A 6 -32.31 37.90 30.07
CA GLY A 6 -32.48 38.75 28.89
C GLY A 6 -32.68 40.21 29.28
N ALA A 7 -33.52 40.46 30.28
CA ALA A 7 -33.70 41.79 30.85
C ALA A 7 -32.43 42.32 31.52
N TYR A 8 -31.68 41.45 32.22
CA TYR A 8 -30.47 41.84 32.93
C TYR A 8 -29.30 42.25 32.01
N TYR A 9 -29.17 41.64 30.83
CA TYR A 9 -28.08 41.93 29.88
C TYR A 9 -28.49 42.85 28.72
N ALA A 10 -29.67 43.49 28.78
CA ALA A 10 -30.10 44.43 27.76
C ALA A 10 -29.15 45.64 27.68
N GLY A 11 -28.58 45.89 26.48
CA GLY A 11 -27.63 46.97 26.23
C GLY A 11 -26.15 46.58 26.32
N ILE A 12 -25.84 45.32 26.67
CA ILE A 12 -24.47 44.80 26.74
C ILE A 12 -24.34 43.64 25.75
N ALA A 13 -23.27 43.60 24.94
CA ALA A 13 -23.02 42.52 23.99
C ALA A 13 -22.55 41.23 24.70
N ALA A 14 -23.43 40.63 25.51
CA ALA A 14 -23.14 39.41 26.26
C ALA A 14 -23.35 38.17 25.39
N ASN A 15 -22.28 37.39 25.20
CA ASN A 15 -22.34 36.11 24.49
C ASN A 15 -22.38 34.95 25.49
N ARG A 16 -23.29 33.99 25.28
CA ARG A 16 -23.31 32.75 26.07
C ARG A 16 -22.13 31.88 25.67
N VAL A 17 -21.20 31.68 26.58
CA VAL A 17 -20.05 30.80 26.40
C VAL A 17 -20.41 29.41 26.96
N PRO A 18 -20.19 28.31 26.22
CA PRO A 18 -20.37 26.98 26.78
C PRO A 18 -19.33 26.77 27.88
N LEU A 19 -19.79 26.59 29.11
CA LEU A 19 -18.93 26.18 30.21
C LEU A 19 -18.58 24.70 30.06
N PRO A 20 -17.44 24.25 30.62
CA PRO A 20 -17.13 22.83 30.73
C PRO A 20 -18.34 22.08 31.27
N THR A 21 -18.64 20.93 30.68
CA THR A 21 -19.75 20.10 31.12
C THR A 21 -19.56 19.68 32.57
N TYR A 22 -20.66 19.29 33.22
CA TYR A 22 -20.66 18.76 34.59
C TYR A 22 -19.49 17.78 34.77
N ALA A 23 -18.62 18.05 35.75
CA ALA A 23 -17.51 17.17 36.08
C ALA A 23 -18.08 15.90 36.69
N PHE A 24 -18.35 14.91 35.84
CA PHE A 24 -18.80 13.59 36.27
C PHE A 24 -17.83 13.07 37.32
N GLN A 25 -18.37 12.42 38.35
CA GLN A 25 -17.66 12.01 39.55
C GLN A 25 -16.56 10.95 39.32
N GLN A 26 -16.23 10.67 38.04
CA GLN A 26 -15.26 9.69 37.51
C GLN A 26 -15.18 8.36 38.28
N GLN A 27 -16.32 7.92 38.83
CA GLN A 27 -16.41 6.59 39.42
C GLN A 27 -16.59 5.54 38.33
N ARG A 28 -15.71 4.54 38.37
CA ARG A 28 -15.65 3.45 37.40
C ARG A 28 -16.77 2.45 37.68
N TYR A 29 -17.90 2.59 37.00
CA TYR A 29 -19.00 1.62 37.03
C TYR A 29 -18.92 0.69 35.82
N TRP A 30 -17.95 -0.22 35.85
CA TRP A 30 -17.84 -1.33 34.91
C TRP A 30 -18.31 -2.62 35.60
N LEU A 31 -18.98 -3.50 34.87
CA LEU A 31 -19.14 -4.89 35.30
C LEU A 31 -17.76 -5.54 35.24
N THR A 32 -17.01 -5.45 36.33
CA THR A 32 -15.84 -6.28 36.54
C THR A 32 -16.36 -7.72 36.65
N PRO A 33 -16.02 -8.63 35.74
CA PRO A 33 -16.39 -10.02 35.91
C PRO A 33 -15.75 -10.48 37.22
N THR A 34 -16.58 -10.80 38.22
CA THR A 34 -16.13 -11.57 39.37
C THR A 34 -15.90 -13.00 38.88
N THR A 35 -14.73 -13.27 38.31
CA THR A 35 -14.23 -14.64 38.17
C THR A 35 -13.66 -15.09 39.52
N ASP A 36 -14.54 -15.21 40.51
CA ASP A 36 -14.40 -16.24 41.53
C ASP A 36 -15.41 -17.33 41.15
N THR A 37 -15.29 -17.83 39.92
CA THR A 37 -15.78 -19.18 39.64
C THR A 37 -14.73 -20.07 40.28
N ASP A 38 -15.07 -20.73 41.38
CA ASP A 38 -14.17 -21.68 42.02
C ASP A 38 -13.82 -22.77 40.99
N LEU A 39 -12.70 -22.61 40.29
CA LEU A 39 -12.23 -23.56 39.28
C LEU A 39 -12.10 -24.96 39.90
N ASN A 40 -11.81 -25.03 41.20
CA ASN A 40 -11.73 -26.28 41.93
C ASN A 40 -13.10 -26.99 41.98
N ALA A 41 -14.22 -26.25 41.99
CA ALA A 41 -15.56 -26.84 41.92
C ALA A 41 -15.83 -27.52 40.57
N ALA A 42 -15.10 -27.14 39.51
CA ALA A 42 -15.11 -27.81 38.21
C ALA A 42 -14.00 -28.88 38.07
N GLY A 43 -13.25 -29.16 39.14
CA GLY A 43 -12.11 -30.09 39.12
C GLY A 43 -10.86 -29.54 38.44
N LEU A 44 -10.75 -28.21 38.31
CA LEU A 44 -9.64 -27.51 37.66
C LEU A 44 -8.83 -26.71 38.67
N THR A 45 -7.51 -26.65 38.51
CA THR A 45 -6.63 -25.76 39.26
C THR A 45 -6.07 -24.66 38.34
N PRO A 46 -5.79 -23.44 38.85
CA PRO A 46 -5.11 -22.42 38.07
C PRO A 46 -3.73 -22.89 37.59
N ALA A 47 -3.37 -22.61 36.34
CA ALA A 47 -2.07 -23.00 35.80
C ALA A 47 -0.94 -21.99 36.06
N GLU A 48 -1.23 -20.84 36.67
CA GLU A 48 -0.25 -19.78 37.00
C GLU A 48 0.72 -19.46 35.84
N HIS A 49 0.21 -19.38 34.61
CA HIS A 49 1.03 -19.18 33.41
C HIS A 49 0.32 -18.27 32.39
N PRO A 50 1.01 -17.33 31.73
CA PRO A 50 0.34 -16.32 30.87
C PRO A 50 -0.38 -16.88 29.62
N LEU A 51 -0.02 -18.09 29.17
CA LEU A 51 -0.67 -18.77 28.02
C LEU A 51 -1.59 -19.93 28.41
N LEU A 52 -1.60 -20.34 29.69
CA LEU A 52 -2.37 -21.49 30.17
C LEU A 52 -3.23 -21.04 31.36
N ALA A 53 -4.53 -21.31 31.30
CA ALA A 53 -5.48 -20.85 32.30
C ALA A 53 -5.69 -21.89 33.40
N ALA A 54 -5.81 -23.17 33.05
CA ALA A 54 -6.24 -24.21 33.98
C ALA A 54 -5.59 -25.57 33.71
N VAL A 55 -5.40 -26.34 34.79
CA VAL A 55 -4.90 -27.71 34.80
C VAL A 55 -6.01 -28.65 35.28
N ALA A 56 -6.16 -29.79 34.61
CA ALA A 56 -7.03 -30.89 35.00
C ALA A 56 -6.19 -32.16 35.19
N HIS A 57 -6.24 -32.76 36.39
CA HIS A 57 -5.61 -34.05 36.65
C HIS A 57 -6.54 -35.19 36.20
N LEU A 58 -6.02 -36.12 35.41
CA LEU A 58 -6.80 -37.21 34.86
C LEU A 58 -6.81 -38.40 35.84
N PRO A 59 -8.00 -38.84 36.32
CA PRO A 59 -8.12 -39.80 37.43
C PRO A 59 -7.57 -41.19 37.11
N ASP A 60 -7.53 -41.58 35.83
CA ASP A 60 -7.27 -42.96 35.46
C ASP A 60 -5.77 -43.29 35.31
N ASN A 61 -4.86 -42.30 35.23
CA ASN A 61 -3.53 -42.52 34.66
C ASN A 61 -2.41 -41.53 35.08
N ASP A 62 -2.54 -40.76 36.17
CA ASP A 62 -1.56 -39.73 36.60
C ASP A 62 -1.16 -38.74 35.49
N GLY A 63 -2.03 -38.56 34.49
CA GLY A 63 -1.85 -37.62 33.38
C GLY A 63 -2.45 -36.26 33.71
N VAL A 64 -2.05 -35.23 32.96
CA VAL A 64 -2.59 -33.87 33.10
C VAL A 64 -3.00 -33.29 31.76
N LEU A 65 -4.04 -32.47 31.79
CA LEU A 65 -4.50 -31.66 30.67
C LEU A 65 -4.46 -30.19 31.09
N LEU A 66 -3.64 -29.40 30.40
CA LEU A 66 -3.59 -27.96 30.57
C LEU A 66 -4.35 -27.31 29.42
N THR A 67 -5.13 -26.28 29.73
CA THR A 67 -5.95 -25.55 28.76
C THR A 67 -5.61 -24.08 28.77
N GLY A 68 -5.65 -23.45 27.61
CA GLY A 68 -5.25 -22.05 27.45
C GLY A 68 -5.89 -21.37 26.25
N ARG A 69 -5.53 -20.11 26.06
CA ARG A 69 -6.01 -19.26 24.96
C ARG A 69 -4.87 -18.40 24.46
N LEU A 70 -4.66 -18.44 23.15
CA LEU A 70 -3.71 -17.57 22.45
C LEU A 70 -4.50 -16.51 21.69
N SER A 71 -4.16 -15.24 21.89
CA SER A 71 -4.76 -14.13 21.16
C SER A 71 -3.74 -13.01 21.00
N THR A 72 -3.61 -12.49 19.78
CA THR A 72 -2.78 -11.31 19.50
C THR A 72 -3.33 -10.05 20.14
N THR A 73 -4.58 -10.06 20.63
CA THR A 73 -5.16 -8.93 21.37
C THR A 73 -4.76 -8.95 22.84
N THR A 74 -4.82 -10.13 23.49
CA THR A 74 -4.45 -10.26 24.92
C THR A 74 -2.95 -10.46 25.13
N GLN A 75 -2.26 -11.07 24.16
CA GLN A 75 -0.80 -11.22 24.14
C GLN A 75 -0.23 -10.57 22.86
N PRO A 76 -0.07 -9.23 22.82
CA PRO A 76 0.33 -8.50 21.62
C PRO A 76 1.66 -8.94 21.01
N TRP A 77 2.59 -9.40 21.85
CA TRP A 77 3.90 -9.90 21.39
C TRP A 77 3.77 -11.06 20.41
N LEU A 78 2.70 -11.85 20.46
CA LEU A 78 2.46 -12.96 19.54
C LEU A 78 2.32 -12.52 18.07
N ALA A 79 1.89 -11.29 17.81
CA ALA A 79 1.75 -10.76 16.45
C ALA A 79 3.09 -10.46 15.77
N ASP A 80 4.18 -10.42 16.56
CA ASP A 80 5.49 -9.98 16.10
C ASP A 80 6.39 -11.12 15.58
N HIS A 81 5.93 -12.37 15.64
CA HIS A 81 6.60 -13.53 15.03
C HIS A 81 5.92 -13.93 13.73
N LEU A 82 6.40 -13.36 12.63
CA LEU A 82 5.84 -13.57 11.31
C LEU A 82 6.74 -14.50 10.49
N VAL A 83 6.13 -15.50 9.86
CA VAL A 83 6.80 -16.37 8.88
C VAL A 83 6.02 -16.27 7.58
N ASN A 84 6.69 -15.84 6.52
CA ASN A 84 6.10 -15.52 5.22
C ASN A 84 4.89 -14.55 5.37
N GLY A 85 5.01 -13.57 6.26
CA GLY A 85 3.97 -12.58 6.56
C GLY A 85 2.79 -13.07 7.40
N ARG A 86 2.84 -14.27 8.01
CA ARG A 86 1.77 -14.80 8.87
C ARG A 86 2.22 -14.90 10.32
N ALA A 87 1.39 -14.47 11.25
CA ALA A 87 1.67 -14.63 12.68
C ALA A 87 1.59 -16.11 13.03
N LEU A 88 2.71 -16.69 13.42
CA LEU A 88 2.81 -18.08 13.86
C LEU A 88 3.27 -18.10 15.31
N PHE A 89 2.69 -18.97 16.11
CA PHE A 89 3.21 -19.23 17.45
C PHE A 89 4.60 -19.89 17.32
N PRO A 90 5.64 -19.34 17.98
CA PRO A 90 7.02 -19.79 17.79
C PRO A 90 7.21 -21.22 18.30
N GLY A 91 8.13 -21.96 17.69
CA GLY A 91 8.48 -23.32 18.14
C GLY A 91 8.99 -23.34 19.58
N THR A 92 9.67 -22.28 20.02
CA THR A 92 10.11 -22.07 21.40
C THR A 92 8.95 -21.92 22.38
N GLY A 93 7.81 -21.42 21.92
CA GLY A 93 6.56 -21.40 22.70
C GLY A 93 6.00 -22.80 22.93
N LEU A 94 6.14 -23.71 21.96
CA LEU A 94 5.72 -25.11 22.13
C LEU A 94 6.63 -25.86 23.12
N VAL A 95 7.92 -25.50 23.17
CA VAL A 95 8.87 -26.00 24.18
C VAL A 95 8.49 -25.51 25.58
N GLU A 96 8.23 -24.20 25.74
CA GLU A 96 7.77 -23.61 27.00
C GLU A 96 6.50 -24.29 27.53
N LEU A 97 5.50 -24.47 26.66
CA LEU A 97 4.25 -25.16 27.00
C LEU A 97 4.47 -26.60 27.46
N ALA A 98 5.38 -27.33 26.80
CA ALA A 98 5.69 -28.72 27.15
C ALA A 98 6.44 -28.82 28.49
N ILE A 99 7.39 -27.91 28.76
CA ILE A 99 8.12 -27.84 30.03
C ILE A 99 7.16 -27.50 31.17
N ARG A 100 6.36 -26.44 31.02
CA ARG A 100 5.36 -26.06 32.03
C ARG A 100 4.39 -27.19 32.33
N ALA A 101 3.94 -27.92 31.32
CA ALA A 101 3.08 -29.09 31.53
C ALA A 101 3.80 -30.26 32.24
N GLY A 102 5.12 -30.40 32.04
CA GLY A 102 5.96 -31.38 32.72
C GLY A 102 6.18 -31.07 34.20
N ASP A 103 6.22 -29.79 34.58
CA ASP A 103 6.37 -29.37 35.98
C ASP A 103 5.26 -29.93 36.88
N GLU A 104 4.03 -30.07 36.35
CA GLU A 104 2.88 -30.69 37.06
C GLU A 104 3.15 -32.15 37.48
N LEU A 105 4.08 -32.83 36.80
CA LEU A 105 4.45 -34.23 37.05
C LEU A 105 5.88 -34.36 37.59
N GLY A 106 6.53 -33.24 37.94
CA GLY A 106 7.93 -33.21 38.38
C GLY A 106 8.92 -33.64 37.28
N CYS A 107 8.58 -33.46 36.01
CA CYS A 107 9.50 -33.67 34.91
C CYS A 107 10.44 -32.48 34.77
N THR A 108 11.75 -32.71 34.78
CA THR A 108 12.76 -31.65 34.68
C THR A 108 13.41 -31.55 33.29
N GLY A 109 13.12 -32.51 32.40
CA GLY A 109 13.69 -32.56 31.06
C GLY A 109 12.67 -32.87 29.97
N LEU A 110 12.96 -32.40 28.77
CA LEU A 110 12.27 -32.71 27.52
C LEU A 110 13.19 -33.61 26.68
N ALA A 111 12.94 -34.92 26.72
CA ALA A 111 13.75 -35.89 25.98
C ALA A 111 13.63 -35.68 24.48
N GLU A 112 12.43 -35.43 23.99
CA GLU A 112 12.16 -35.16 22.57
C GLU A 112 10.89 -34.31 22.42
N LEU A 113 10.87 -33.38 21.48
CA LEU A 113 9.67 -32.69 21.01
C LEU A 113 9.76 -32.45 19.51
N VAL A 114 8.88 -33.09 18.75
CA VAL A 114 8.76 -32.95 17.29
C VAL A 114 7.61 -32.02 16.97
N LEU A 115 7.89 -31.00 16.16
CA LEU A 115 6.92 -30.04 15.67
C LEU A 115 6.23 -30.58 14.40
N ALA A 116 4.93 -30.82 14.48
CA ALA A 116 4.14 -31.43 13.42
C ALA A 116 3.68 -30.35 12.42
N GLU A 117 2.68 -29.56 12.81
CA GLU A 117 2.09 -28.48 12.01
C GLU A 117 2.32 -27.11 12.68
N PRO A 118 2.59 -26.04 11.90
CA PRO A 118 2.64 -24.68 12.43
C PRO A 118 1.31 -24.28 13.10
N LEU A 119 1.39 -23.60 14.23
CA LEU A 119 0.23 -23.05 14.94
C LEU A 119 0.04 -21.60 14.48
N ALA A 120 -0.88 -21.40 13.52
CA ALA A 120 -1.21 -20.07 13.01
C ALA A 120 -2.08 -19.28 13.99
N LEU A 121 -1.82 -17.99 14.11
CA LEU A 121 -2.54 -17.07 14.98
C LEU A 121 -3.37 -16.11 14.11
N PRO A 122 -4.69 -16.29 14.02
CA PRO A 122 -5.56 -15.39 13.27
C PRO A 122 -5.54 -13.99 13.88
N GLU A 123 -5.60 -12.95 13.04
CA GLU A 123 -5.62 -11.56 13.52
C GLU A 123 -6.90 -11.22 14.32
N ARG A 124 -8.01 -11.90 14.02
CA ARG A 124 -9.36 -11.57 14.54
C ARG A 124 -10.05 -12.71 15.28
N ALA A 125 -9.33 -13.79 15.58
CA ALA A 125 -9.89 -14.93 16.30
C ALA A 125 -8.89 -15.45 17.33
N ASP A 126 -9.43 -15.87 18.48
CA ASP A 126 -8.65 -16.51 19.51
C ASP A 126 -8.44 -17.99 19.16
N VAL A 127 -7.34 -18.56 19.66
CA VAL A 127 -7.04 -19.97 19.50
C VAL A 127 -7.09 -20.63 20.87
N LEU A 128 -7.96 -21.64 21.02
CA LEU A 128 -8.00 -22.50 22.19
C LEU A 128 -6.85 -23.50 22.13
N LEU A 129 -6.18 -23.67 23.27
CA LEU A 129 -4.98 -24.50 23.41
C LEU A 129 -5.25 -25.65 24.39
N GLN A 130 -4.74 -26.84 24.06
CA GLN A 130 -4.68 -27.99 24.96
C GLN A 130 -3.28 -28.61 24.95
N VAL A 131 -2.67 -28.73 26.13
CA VAL A 131 -1.42 -29.48 26.32
C VAL A 131 -1.75 -30.71 27.15
N ARG A 132 -1.58 -31.89 26.56
CA ARG A 132 -1.90 -33.16 27.20
C ARG A 132 -0.61 -33.91 27.51
N VAL A 133 -0.43 -34.28 28.77
CA VAL A 133 0.62 -35.18 29.24
C VAL A 133 -0.01 -36.48 29.72
N GLU A 134 0.45 -37.59 29.17
CA GLU A 134 -0.05 -38.92 29.50
C GLU A 134 0.78 -39.58 30.61
N ALA A 135 0.30 -40.72 31.11
CA ALA A 135 1.04 -41.58 32.02
C ALA A 135 2.43 -41.89 31.48
N ALA A 136 3.38 -42.15 32.39
CA ALA A 136 4.69 -42.63 31.98
C ALA A 136 4.58 -43.91 31.14
N ASP A 137 5.30 -43.96 30.03
CA ASP A 137 5.46 -45.16 29.22
C ASP A 137 6.37 -46.19 29.93
N ARG A 138 6.64 -47.32 29.26
CA ARG A 138 7.46 -48.41 29.81
C ARG A 138 8.88 -47.98 30.16
N ASP A 139 9.37 -46.88 29.57
CA ASP A 139 10.71 -46.34 29.79
C ASP A 139 10.70 -45.21 30.84
N GLY A 140 9.57 -45.00 31.52
CA GLY A 140 9.41 -43.96 32.54
C GLY A 140 9.29 -42.55 31.97
N ARG A 141 9.02 -42.40 30.66
CA ARG A 141 8.90 -41.11 29.98
C ARG A 141 7.43 -40.75 29.80
N HIS A 142 7.06 -39.50 30.02
CA HIS A 142 5.68 -39.05 29.87
C HIS A 142 5.43 -38.52 28.46
N PRO A 143 4.55 -39.13 27.65
CA PRO A 143 4.17 -38.59 26.35
C PRO A 143 3.47 -37.24 26.51
N VAL A 144 3.90 -36.24 25.74
CA VAL A 144 3.29 -34.90 25.71
C VAL A 144 2.82 -34.55 24.31
N SER A 145 1.70 -33.85 24.21
CA SER A 145 1.18 -33.34 22.93
C SER A 145 0.49 -31.99 23.10
N VAL A 146 0.68 -31.12 22.10
CA VAL A 146 0.08 -29.77 22.07
C VAL A 146 -0.91 -29.70 20.92
N HIS A 147 -2.15 -29.30 21.22
CA HIS A 147 -3.24 -29.21 20.27
C HIS A 147 -3.88 -27.83 20.31
N SER A 148 -4.40 -27.38 19.18
CA SER A 148 -5.15 -26.14 19.12
C SER A 148 -6.38 -26.20 18.24
N ARG A 149 -7.28 -25.25 18.43
CA ARG A 149 -8.46 -25.03 17.60
C ARG A 149 -8.85 -23.56 17.65
N VAL A 150 -9.30 -22.99 16.53
CA VAL A 150 -9.84 -21.62 16.48
C VAL A 150 -11.16 -21.54 17.28
N ASP A 151 -11.31 -20.49 18.10
CA ASP A 151 -12.49 -20.24 18.94
C ASP A 151 -13.65 -19.65 18.10
N GLU A 152 -14.22 -20.46 17.22
CA GLU A 152 -15.37 -20.12 16.37
C GLU A 152 -16.65 -20.88 16.77
N PRO A 153 -17.87 -20.36 16.44
CA PRO A 153 -19.14 -20.96 16.86
C PRO A 153 -19.45 -22.35 16.27
N SER A 154 -18.69 -22.80 15.26
CA SER A 154 -18.80 -24.14 14.70
C SER A 154 -17.82 -25.08 15.40
N ASP A 155 -18.18 -26.35 15.60
CA ASP A 155 -17.30 -27.36 16.18
C ASP A 155 -16.07 -27.61 15.27
N GLY A 156 -15.06 -26.73 15.38
CA GLY A 156 -13.82 -26.87 14.64
C GLY A 156 -13.07 -28.14 15.03
N THR A 157 -12.17 -28.60 14.16
CA THR A 157 -11.34 -29.77 14.41
C THR A 157 -10.07 -29.39 15.17
N TRP A 158 -9.74 -30.14 16.23
CA TRP A 158 -8.46 -30.01 16.92
C TRP A 158 -7.29 -30.42 16.02
N ARG A 159 -6.23 -29.61 16.00
CA ARG A 159 -5.00 -29.89 15.25
C ARG A 159 -3.85 -30.13 16.22
N THR A 160 -2.98 -31.09 15.92
CA THR A 160 -1.79 -31.36 16.73
C THR A 160 -0.58 -30.58 16.19
N HIS A 161 0.06 -29.79 17.03
CA HIS A 161 1.20 -28.95 16.67
C HIS A 161 2.54 -29.51 17.14
N ALA A 162 2.56 -30.22 18.25
CA ALA A 162 3.77 -30.87 18.75
C ALA A 162 3.45 -32.19 19.44
N ARG A 163 4.40 -33.13 19.38
CA ARG A 163 4.39 -34.40 20.14
C ARG A 163 5.78 -34.69 20.67
N GLY A 164 5.88 -35.20 21.88
CA GLY A 164 7.16 -35.39 22.54
C GLY A 164 7.10 -36.33 23.73
N ARG A 165 8.22 -36.35 24.46
CA ARG A 165 8.41 -37.13 25.68
C ARG A 165 9.14 -36.31 26.73
N LEU A 166 8.60 -36.29 27.95
CA LEU A 166 9.17 -35.62 29.12
C LEU A 166 9.86 -36.65 30.03
N THR A 167 10.86 -36.23 30.79
CA THR A 167 11.63 -37.07 31.73
C THR A 167 11.76 -36.40 33.10
N ARG A 168 11.77 -37.22 34.16
CA ARG A 168 12.00 -36.75 35.54
C ARG A 168 13.43 -36.31 35.81
N GLU A 169 14.39 -36.92 35.13
CA GLU A 169 15.79 -36.52 35.15
C GLU A 169 16.15 -35.84 33.84
N ALA A 170 16.47 -34.55 33.90
CA ALA A 170 17.08 -33.82 32.80
C ALA A 170 18.49 -34.37 32.51
N PRO A 171 18.91 -34.45 31.24
CA PRO A 171 20.31 -34.64 30.91
C PRO A 171 21.15 -33.56 31.60
N ARG A 172 22.28 -33.95 32.21
CA ARG A 172 23.20 -32.94 32.76
C ARG A 172 23.78 -32.14 31.60
N PRO A 173 23.62 -30.79 31.57
CA PRO A 173 24.20 -29.99 30.51
C PRO A 173 25.72 -30.17 30.51
N THR A 174 26.29 -30.27 29.32
CA THR A 174 27.75 -30.28 29.18
C THR A 174 28.27 -28.93 29.71
N PRO A 175 29.23 -28.90 30.65
CA PRO A 175 29.75 -27.64 31.19
C PRO A 175 30.23 -26.76 30.04
N THR A 176 29.60 -25.60 29.89
CA THR A 176 29.92 -24.64 28.84
C THR A 176 30.45 -23.39 29.53
N ASP A 177 31.68 -22.99 29.23
CA ASP A 177 32.22 -21.75 29.76
C ASP A 177 31.61 -20.55 29.00
N LEU A 178 30.57 -19.97 29.59
CA LEU A 178 29.91 -18.73 29.15
C LEU A 178 30.23 -17.56 30.09
N THR A 179 31.29 -17.68 30.88
CA THR A 179 31.71 -16.65 31.86
C THR A 179 32.53 -15.54 31.19
N VAL A 180 33.33 -15.88 30.18
CA VAL A 180 34.15 -14.93 29.40
C VAL A 180 33.32 -14.31 28.27
N TRP A 181 33.19 -12.97 28.26
CA TRP A 181 32.40 -12.23 27.28
C TRP A 181 33.03 -10.87 26.92
N PRO A 182 33.11 -10.47 25.64
CA PRO A 182 32.77 -11.26 24.44
C PRO A 182 33.69 -12.49 24.30
N PRO A 183 33.28 -13.54 23.58
CA PRO A 183 34.07 -14.77 23.46
C PRO A 183 35.44 -14.52 22.82
N GLU A 184 36.51 -14.97 23.49
CA GLU A 184 37.87 -14.80 22.97
C GLU A 184 38.05 -15.48 21.60
N GLY A 185 38.70 -14.76 20.68
CA GLY A 185 38.99 -15.23 19.32
C GLY A 185 37.76 -15.29 18.40
N ALA A 186 36.63 -14.69 18.79
CA ALA A 186 35.44 -14.57 17.95
C ALA A 186 35.39 -13.23 17.20
N THR A 187 34.84 -13.24 15.99
CA THR A 187 34.59 -12.04 15.17
C THR A 187 33.14 -11.62 15.33
N GLU A 188 32.90 -10.33 15.57
CA GLU A 188 31.56 -9.76 15.70
C GLU A 188 30.77 -9.83 14.39
N LEU A 189 29.44 -9.98 14.50
CA LEU A 189 28.49 -10.02 13.40
C LEU A 189 27.58 -8.79 13.46
N GLU A 190 27.39 -8.13 12.32
CA GLU A 190 26.45 -7.02 12.20
C GLU A 190 25.01 -7.51 12.34
N ILE A 191 24.28 -6.95 13.30
CA ILE A 191 22.92 -7.38 13.67
C ILE A 191 21.92 -7.07 12.56
N ASP A 192 22.05 -5.92 11.91
CA ASP A 192 21.19 -5.53 10.80
C ASP A 192 21.32 -6.50 9.62
N ASP A 193 22.53 -6.98 9.33
CA ASP A 193 22.76 -8.00 8.31
C ASP A 193 22.11 -9.34 8.69
N VAL A 194 22.10 -9.71 9.98
CA VAL A 194 21.41 -10.92 10.46
C VAL A 194 19.92 -10.80 10.20
N TYR A 195 19.27 -9.72 10.63
CA TYR A 195 17.83 -9.56 10.42
C TYR A 195 17.46 -9.32 8.96
N LEU A 196 18.30 -8.65 8.18
CA LEU A 196 18.09 -8.48 6.74
C LEU A 196 18.09 -9.83 6.03
N ALA A 197 19.01 -10.72 6.39
CA ALA A 197 19.06 -12.08 5.86
C ALA A 197 17.83 -12.91 6.28
N LEU A 198 17.41 -12.83 7.55
CA LEU A 198 16.20 -13.50 8.05
C LEU A 198 14.94 -13.00 7.32
N HIS A 199 14.80 -11.69 7.16
CA HIS A 199 13.71 -11.06 6.41
C HIS A 199 13.71 -11.50 4.94
N GLY A 200 14.88 -11.51 4.28
CA GLY A 200 15.03 -11.99 2.90
C GLY A 200 14.65 -13.46 2.72
N ALA A 201 14.79 -14.27 3.77
CA ALA A 201 14.34 -15.66 3.80
C ALA A 201 12.86 -15.81 4.22
N GLY A 202 12.14 -14.73 4.54
CA GLY A 202 10.72 -14.77 4.94
C GLY A 202 10.48 -14.96 6.44
N LEU A 203 11.50 -14.78 7.29
CA LEU A 203 11.34 -14.67 8.74
C LEU A 203 11.28 -13.19 9.14
N ASP A 204 10.08 -12.72 9.42
CA ASP A 204 9.72 -11.32 9.60
C ASP A 204 9.58 -10.99 11.10
N TYR A 205 10.70 -10.92 11.82
CA TYR A 205 10.67 -10.61 13.26
C TYR A 205 10.43 -9.11 13.52
N ARG A 206 9.36 -8.81 14.25
CA ARG A 206 9.04 -7.44 14.73
C ARG A 206 9.54 -7.22 16.16
N ARG A 207 9.17 -6.07 16.74
CA ARG A 207 9.73 -5.51 17.98
C ARG A 207 9.91 -6.54 19.09
N SER A 208 8.90 -7.34 19.41
CA SER A 208 8.98 -8.31 20.52
C SER A 208 9.93 -9.49 20.28
N PHE A 209 10.27 -9.81 19.04
CA PHE A 209 11.17 -10.91 18.69
C PHE A 209 12.57 -10.44 18.30
N ARG A 210 12.82 -9.13 18.20
CA ARG A 210 14.17 -8.59 17.89
C ARG A 210 15.03 -8.45 19.14
N GLY A 211 15.28 -9.56 19.84
CA GLY A 211 16.02 -9.60 21.11
C GLY A 211 17.55 -9.67 21.00
N LEU A 212 18.10 -9.89 19.81
CA LEU A 212 19.54 -9.99 19.59
C LEU A 212 20.25 -8.63 19.85
N ARG A 213 21.12 -8.57 20.85
CA ARG A 213 21.88 -7.36 21.25
C ARG A 213 23.29 -7.32 20.68
N ALA A 214 23.92 -8.48 20.52
CA ALA A 214 25.23 -8.64 19.88
C ALA A 214 25.42 -10.10 19.48
N ALA A 215 26.27 -10.36 18.48
CA ALA A 215 26.57 -11.71 18.03
C ALA A 215 28.02 -11.83 17.57
N TRP A 216 28.62 -13.00 17.78
CA TRP A 216 30.00 -13.29 17.38
C TRP A 216 30.10 -14.68 16.76
N ARG A 217 31.15 -14.87 15.96
CA ARG A 217 31.47 -16.14 15.31
C ARG A 217 32.89 -16.57 15.62
N ARG A 218 33.06 -17.84 15.99
CA ARG A 218 34.38 -18.47 16.13
C ARG A 218 34.40 -19.80 15.40
N GLY A 219 35.00 -19.80 14.21
CA GLY A 219 34.93 -20.94 13.30
C GLY A 219 33.47 -21.24 12.95
N ASP A 220 33.01 -22.44 13.31
CA ASP A 220 31.65 -22.90 13.09
C ASP A 220 30.67 -22.59 14.23
N GLU A 221 31.18 -22.11 15.37
CA GLU A 221 30.37 -21.74 16.54
C GLU A 221 29.83 -20.31 16.41
N VAL A 222 28.61 -20.12 16.90
CA VAL A 222 27.97 -18.80 17.00
C VAL A 222 27.71 -18.50 18.46
N PHE A 223 27.96 -17.26 18.85
CA PHE A 223 27.67 -16.74 20.18
C PHE A 223 26.74 -15.55 20.04
N ALA A 224 25.80 -15.41 20.98
CA ALA A 224 24.86 -14.30 20.97
C ALA A 224 24.60 -13.76 22.37
N ASP A 225 24.52 -12.44 22.47
CA ASP A 225 23.98 -11.72 23.62
C ASP A 225 22.54 -11.37 23.26
N VAL A 226 21.60 -11.85 24.07
CA VAL A 226 20.17 -11.74 23.80
C VAL A 226 19.50 -11.17 25.03
N GLY A 227 18.58 -10.24 24.82
CA GLY A 227 17.73 -9.75 25.89
C GLY A 227 16.30 -9.55 25.44
N LEU A 228 15.38 -9.67 26.39
CA LEU A 228 13.97 -9.44 26.13
C LEU A 228 13.75 -7.95 25.83
N PRO A 229 13.09 -7.59 24.70
CA PRO A 229 12.81 -6.20 24.37
C PRO A 229 11.86 -5.51 25.37
N ASP A 230 11.98 -4.19 25.51
CA ASP A 230 11.16 -3.41 26.45
C ASP A 230 9.65 -3.61 26.22
N GLY A 231 8.88 -3.76 27.31
CA GLY A 231 7.42 -3.91 27.24
C GLY A 231 6.92 -5.30 26.88
N VAL A 232 7.80 -6.30 26.85
CA VAL A 232 7.43 -7.73 26.88
C VAL A 232 7.61 -8.22 28.31
N ASP A 233 6.56 -8.79 28.89
CA ASP A 233 6.55 -9.28 30.27
C ASP A 233 7.07 -10.71 30.35
N SER A 234 8.00 -10.98 31.27
CA SER A 234 8.56 -12.31 31.52
C SER A 234 7.93 -13.02 32.72
N GLU A 235 7.05 -12.36 33.48
CA GLU A 235 6.44 -12.94 34.68
C GLU A 235 5.60 -14.18 34.34
N GLY A 236 5.75 -15.25 35.15
CA GLY A 236 5.00 -16.50 35.01
C GLY A 236 5.49 -17.46 33.91
N TYR A 237 6.50 -17.09 33.12
CA TYR A 237 7.16 -18.01 32.18
C TYR A 237 8.36 -18.73 32.84
N GLY A 238 8.58 -19.98 32.47
CA GLY A 238 9.86 -20.66 32.71
C GLY A 238 10.96 -19.93 31.95
N ILE A 239 10.84 -19.87 30.63
CA ILE A 239 11.64 -18.99 29.78
C ILE A 239 10.74 -18.32 28.72
N HIS A 240 10.82 -16.99 28.60
CA HIS A 240 9.93 -16.29 27.67
C HIS A 240 10.18 -16.76 26.21
N PRO A 241 9.15 -17.17 25.45
CA PRO A 241 9.35 -17.75 24.11
C PRO A 241 10.11 -16.84 23.14
N ALA A 242 9.88 -15.53 23.18
CA ALA A 242 10.60 -14.57 22.34
C ALA A 242 12.09 -14.43 22.71
N LEU A 243 12.45 -14.60 23.98
CA LEU A 243 13.85 -14.58 24.43
C LEU A 243 14.59 -15.83 23.91
N LEU A 244 13.96 -17.00 24.07
CA LEU A 244 14.51 -18.25 23.57
C LEU A 244 14.56 -18.30 22.04
N ASP A 245 13.60 -17.68 21.34
CA ASP A 245 13.60 -17.63 19.88
C ASP A 245 14.75 -16.77 19.36
N ALA A 246 14.96 -15.59 19.97
CA ALA A 246 16.08 -14.70 19.63
C ALA A 246 17.46 -15.34 19.85
N ALA A 247 17.58 -16.32 20.76
CA ALA A 247 18.79 -17.13 20.93
C ALA A 247 19.19 -17.93 19.67
N LEU A 248 18.25 -18.19 18.75
CA LEU A 248 18.48 -18.97 17.54
C LEU A 248 18.81 -18.11 16.31
N HIS A 249 18.54 -16.80 16.35
CA HIS A 249 18.57 -15.91 15.18
C HIS A 249 19.96 -15.80 14.54
N ALA A 250 21.01 -15.69 15.35
CA ALA A 250 22.38 -15.55 14.85
C ALA A 250 22.87 -16.82 14.11
N ALA A 251 22.36 -18.00 14.46
CA ALA A 251 22.69 -19.26 13.80
C ALA A 251 21.87 -19.49 12.52
N ALA A 252 20.60 -19.10 12.52
CA ALA A 252 19.68 -19.27 11.39
C ALA A 252 20.16 -18.62 10.08
N ARG A 253 21.05 -17.61 10.15
CA ARG A 253 21.70 -16.98 8.99
C ARG A 253 22.48 -17.97 8.10
N ARG A 254 22.96 -19.10 8.64
CA ARG A 254 23.79 -20.07 7.91
C ARG A 254 23.00 -21.07 7.09
N GLU A 255 21.73 -21.28 7.42
CA GLU A 255 21.06 -22.54 7.10
C GLU A 255 20.06 -22.42 5.94
N SER A 256 19.94 -21.28 5.25
CA SER A 256 19.01 -21.17 4.13
C SER A 256 19.29 -22.21 3.03
N THR A 257 18.23 -22.78 2.46
CA THR A 257 18.35 -23.73 1.34
C THR A 257 18.90 -23.04 0.10
N GLU A 258 19.40 -23.79 -0.90
CA GLU A 258 19.72 -23.24 -2.23
C GLU A 258 18.52 -22.47 -2.85
N ASP A 259 17.29 -22.85 -2.51
CA ASP A 259 16.04 -22.18 -2.92
C ASP A 259 15.69 -20.93 -2.09
N GLY A 260 16.54 -20.50 -1.17
CA GLY A 260 16.35 -19.31 -0.31
C GLY A 260 15.34 -19.48 0.83
N ARG A 261 14.81 -20.68 1.10
CA ARG A 261 13.86 -20.93 2.20
C ARG A 261 14.54 -20.82 3.57
N PRO A 262 13.84 -20.29 4.58
CA PRO A 262 14.38 -20.21 5.92
C PRO A 262 14.33 -21.60 6.55
N MET A 263 15.34 -21.91 7.36
CA MET A 263 15.29 -23.11 8.20
C MET A 263 14.62 -22.76 9.51
N VAL A 264 13.70 -23.62 9.92
CA VAL A 264 12.95 -23.47 11.16
C VAL A 264 13.18 -24.69 12.07
N PRO A 265 13.15 -24.51 13.40
CA PRO A 265 13.12 -25.61 14.35
C PRO A 265 12.10 -26.68 13.97
N PHE A 266 12.50 -27.95 14.00
CA PHE A 266 11.64 -29.09 13.71
C PHE A 266 11.59 -30.09 14.85
N ALA A 267 12.73 -30.46 15.44
CA ALA A 267 12.77 -31.41 16.54
C ALA A 267 13.80 -30.99 17.58
N TRP A 268 13.39 -31.00 18.85
CA TRP A 268 14.21 -30.68 20.02
C TRP A 268 14.50 -31.97 20.78
N THR A 269 15.76 -32.26 21.04
CA THR A 269 16.18 -33.47 21.79
C THR A 269 17.08 -33.08 22.95
N GLY A 270 16.77 -33.61 24.13
CA GLY A 270 17.54 -33.34 25.34
C GLY A 270 17.48 -31.88 25.77
N ALA A 271 16.30 -31.26 25.72
CA ALA A 271 16.12 -29.88 26.20
C ALA A 271 15.88 -29.85 27.72
N ALA A 272 16.49 -28.89 28.41
CA ALA A 272 16.38 -28.73 29.85
C ALA A 272 16.40 -27.25 30.23
N LEU A 273 15.51 -26.87 31.15
CA LEU A 273 15.46 -25.55 31.77
C LEU A 273 15.95 -25.67 33.22
N THR A 274 17.05 -25.00 33.54
CA THR A 274 17.71 -25.10 34.86
C THR A 274 17.44 -23.90 35.76
N ALA A 275 17.02 -22.77 35.19
CA ALA A 275 16.63 -21.56 35.92
C ALA A 275 15.45 -20.89 35.22
N GLN A 276 14.56 -20.25 36.00
CA GLN A 276 13.36 -19.57 35.49
C GLN A 276 13.51 -18.04 35.59
N GLY A 277 12.71 -17.31 34.81
CA GLY A 277 12.61 -15.84 34.91
C GLY A 277 13.80 -15.06 34.31
N ALA A 278 14.60 -15.71 33.47
CA ALA A 278 15.68 -15.02 32.76
C ALA A 278 15.12 -13.96 31.79
N THR A 279 15.74 -12.77 31.78
CA THR A 279 15.43 -11.67 30.85
C THR A 279 16.57 -11.35 29.89
N SER A 280 17.75 -11.93 30.12
CA SER A 280 18.93 -11.90 29.26
C SER A 280 19.58 -13.28 29.19
N LEU A 281 20.21 -13.59 28.06
CA LEU A 281 20.95 -14.83 27.82
C LEU A 281 22.26 -14.55 27.08
N ARG A 282 23.32 -15.18 27.56
CA ARG A 282 24.51 -15.51 26.78
C ARG A 282 24.31 -16.86 26.14
N VAL A 283 24.45 -16.92 24.83
CA VAL A 283 24.12 -18.09 24.02
C VAL A 283 25.37 -18.60 23.30
N ARG A 284 25.51 -19.92 23.22
CA ARG A 284 26.44 -20.60 22.32
C ARG A 284 25.69 -21.63 21.50
N VAL A 285 25.85 -21.56 20.18
CA VAL A 285 25.29 -22.50 19.21
C VAL A 285 26.43 -23.23 18.50
N ARG A 286 26.36 -24.55 18.46
CA ARG A 286 27.35 -25.42 17.83
C ARG A 286 26.70 -26.32 16.79
N PRO A 287 27.24 -26.44 15.57
CA PRO A 287 26.70 -27.37 14.60
C PRO A 287 26.98 -28.82 14.99
N GLY A 288 26.01 -29.67 14.69
CA GLY A 288 26.09 -31.13 14.76
C GLY A 288 26.40 -31.74 13.39
N PRO A 289 26.61 -33.07 13.33
CA PRO A 289 27.07 -33.77 12.13
C PRO A 289 26.05 -33.79 10.98
N ASP A 290 24.74 -33.71 11.28
CA ASP A 290 23.66 -33.88 10.30
C ASP A 290 22.92 -32.56 9.98
N GLY A 291 23.60 -31.41 10.18
CA GLY A 291 23.00 -30.08 10.01
C GLY A 291 22.08 -29.65 11.16
N SER A 292 22.01 -30.42 12.25
CA SER A 292 21.40 -30.01 13.51
C SER A 292 22.30 -29.02 14.26
N VAL A 293 21.78 -28.38 15.32
CA VAL A 293 22.58 -27.54 16.21
C VAL A 293 22.38 -27.90 17.68
N ALA A 294 23.41 -27.73 18.51
CA ALA A 294 23.31 -27.77 19.96
C ALA A 294 23.31 -26.33 20.49
N VAL A 295 22.48 -26.02 21.48
CA VAL A 295 22.35 -24.68 22.06
C VAL A 295 22.55 -24.74 23.57
N SER A 296 23.43 -23.89 24.07
CA SER A 296 23.62 -23.65 25.51
C SER A 296 23.36 -22.19 25.82
N CYS A 297 22.58 -21.92 26.86
CA CYS A 297 22.23 -20.59 27.34
C CYS A 297 22.60 -20.44 28.82
N ALA A 298 23.20 -19.30 29.16
CA ALA A 298 23.48 -18.89 30.53
C ALA A 298 23.01 -17.45 30.76
N ASP A 299 22.86 -17.05 32.01
CA ASP A 299 22.62 -15.65 32.37
C ASP A 299 23.89 -14.79 32.24
N ASP A 300 23.80 -13.51 32.62
CA ASP A 300 24.92 -12.55 32.54
C ASP A 300 26.10 -12.91 33.46
N SER A 301 25.89 -13.79 34.44
CA SER A 301 26.95 -14.33 35.32
C SER A 301 27.61 -15.59 34.75
N GLY A 302 27.06 -16.18 33.69
CA GLY A 302 27.48 -17.47 33.15
C GLY A 302 26.82 -18.66 33.85
N THR A 303 25.79 -18.45 34.67
CA THR A 303 25.02 -19.53 35.30
C THR A 303 24.08 -20.16 34.26
N PRO A 304 24.08 -21.50 34.09
CA PRO A 304 23.22 -22.17 33.08
C PRO A 304 21.73 -21.90 33.29
N VAL A 305 21.04 -21.53 32.21
CA VAL A 305 19.59 -21.27 32.19
C VAL A 305 18.85 -22.31 31.38
N PHE A 306 19.29 -22.58 30.14
CA PHE A 306 18.63 -23.49 29.22
C PHE A 306 19.66 -24.21 28.34
N SER A 307 19.39 -25.44 27.95
CA SER A 307 20.20 -26.16 26.96
C SER A 307 19.36 -27.10 26.12
N VAL A 308 19.81 -27.37 24.89
CA VAL A 308 19.32 -28.46 24.04
C VAL A 308 20.50 -29.17 23.39
N ASP A 309 20.54 -30.49 23.54
CA ASP A 309 21.61 -31.34 23.00
C ASP A 309 21.58 -31.37 21.47
N THR A 310 20.39 -31.46 20.88
CA THR A 310 20.22 -31.48 19.42
C THR A 310 18.91 -30.82 19.02
N LEU A 311 19.02 -29.79 18.19
CA LEU A 311 17.94 -29.09 17.52
C LEU A 311 18.04 -29.39 16.02
N ALA A 312 17.16 -30.25 15.53
CA ALA A 312 17.00 -30.48 14.10
C ALA A 312 16.22 -29.33 13.48
N VAL A 313 16.69 -28.88 12.32
CA VAL A 313 16.09 -27.80 11.54
C VAL A 313 15.60 -28.34 10.19
N ARG A 314 14.57 -27.71 9.63
CA ARG A 314 14.06 -28.04 8.29
C ARG A 314 13.64 -26.79 7.53
N PRO A 315 13.55 -26.82 6.19
CA PRO A 315 13.03 -25.70 5.43
C PRO A 315 11.58 -25.41 5.85
N ALA A 316 11.24 -24.14 6.03
CA ALA A 316 9.87 -23.75 6.34
C ALA A 316 8.91 -24.28 5.25
N PRO A 317 7.73 -24.80 5.65
CA PRO A 317 6.73 -25.23 4.69
C PRO A 317 6.29 -24.04 3.84
N LEU A 318 6.12 -24.28 2.54
CA LEU A 318 5.51 -23.29 1.65
C LEU A 318 4.07 -23.03 2.10
N PRO A 319 3.57 -21.78 1.99
CA PRO A 319 2.17 -21.49 2.28
C PRO A 319 1.25 -22.38 1.44
N GLY A 320 0.18 -22.89 2.05
CA GLY A 320 -0.75 -23.76 1.36
C GLY A 320 -1.57 -23.03 0.27
N PRO A 321 -2.31 -23.77 -0.58
CA PRO A 321 -3.20 -23.17 -1.58
C PRO A 321 -4.28 -22.26 -0.99
N GLU A 322 -4.73 -22.53 0.25
CA GLU A 322 -5.67 -21.68 0.98
C GLU A 322 -5.02 -20.38 1.49
N ASP A 323 -3.72 -20.43 1.79
CA ASP A 323 -2.95 -19.29 2.31
C ASP A 323 -2.55 -18.31 1.20
N THR A 324 -2.27 -18.82 -0.01
CA THR A 324 -1.92 -18.03 -1.20
C THR A 324 -3.14 -17.43 -1.92
N ALA A 325 -4.33 -18.05 -1.79
CA ALA A 325 -5.57 -17.48 -2.32
C ALA A 325 -5.90 -16.09 -1.75
N GLY A 326 -5.39 -15.77 -0.54
CA GLY A 326 -5.53 -14.46 0.08
C GLY A 326 -4.81 -13.31 -0.65
N TRP A 327 -3.91 -13.62 -1.59
CA TRP A 327 -3.14 -12.65 -2.40
C TRP A 327 -3.64 -12.57 -3.85
N LEU A 328 -4.79 -13.18 -4.14
CA LEU A 328 -5.46 -13.08 -5.43
C LEU A 328 -6.60 -12.08 -5.33
N TYR A 329 -6.60 -11.08 -6.20
CA TYR A 329 -7.61 -10.02 -6.21
C TYR A 329 -8.27 -9.84 -7.58
N ALA A 330 -9.40 -9.15 -7.60
CA ALA A 330 -10.12 -8.75 -8.80
C ALA A 330 -10.66 -7.32 -8.65
N VAL A 331 -10.75 -6.58 -9.76
CA VAL A 331 -11.41 -5.26 -9.78
C VAL A 331 -12.91 -5.46 -9.87
N ARG A 332 -13.64 -4.85 -8.93
CA ARG A 332 -15.09 -4.77 -8.94
C ARG A 332 -15.54 -3.32 -9.04
N TRP A 333 -16.44 -3.06 -9.96
CA TRP A 333 -17.04 -1.75 -10.14
C TRP A 333 -18.27 -1.59 -9.25
N ARG A 334 -18.31 -0.51 -8.46
CA ARG A 334 -19.38 -0.26 -7.49
C ARG A 334 -20.14 1.02 -7.82
N PRO A 335 -21.48 1.02 -7.72
CA PRO A 335 -22.26 2.23 -7.92
C PRO A 335 -22.01 3.23 -6.79
N VAL A 336 -21.88 4.50 -7.15
CA VAL A 336 -21.81 5.62 -6.22
C VAL A 336 -23.00 6.57 -6.44
N PRO A 337 -23.53 7.18 -5.36
CA PRO A 337 -24.61 8.15 -5.49
C PRO A 337 -24.12 9.40 -6.22
N VAL A 338 -24.95 9.90 -7.14
CA VAL A 338 -24.68 11.15 -7.86
C VAL A 338 -24.87 12.33 -6.88
N PRO A 339 -23.90 13.24 -6.75
CA PRO A 339 -24.06 14.44 -5.93
C PRO A 339 -25.23 15.29 -6.43
N SER A 340 -26.06 15.82 -5.53
CA SER A 340 -27.21 16.66 -5.90
C SER A 340 -26.83 18.10 -6.26
N VAL A 341 -25.54 18.40 -6.43
CA VAL A 341 -25.01 19.74 -6.70
C VAL A 341 -24.31 19.70 -8.03
N MET A 342 -24.83 20.42 -9.02
CA MET A 342 -24.12 20.60 -10.29
C MET A 342 -22.91 21.49 -10.05
N ASP A 343 -21.75 21.05 -10.53
CA ASP A 343 -20.59 21.91 -10.63
C ASP A 343 -20.87 23.00 -11.68
N ASN A 344 -20.86 24.25 -11.24
CA ASN A 344 -21.06 25.42 -12.10
C ASN A 344 -19.71 25.97 -12.63
N GLY A 345 -18.63 25.19 -12.53
CA GLY A 345 -17.33 25.53 -13.11
C GLY A 345 -17.39 25.79 -14.62
N ASN A 346 -16.36 26.41 -15.17
CA ASN A 346 -16.24 26.65 -16.61
C ASN A 346 -15.77 25.37 -17.32
N TRP A 347 -16.53 24.92 -18.33
CA TRP A 347 -16.23 23.70 -19.08
C TRP A 347 -15.71 23.97 -20.48
N ALA A 348 -14.75 23.16 -20.92
CA ALA A 348 -14.29 23.12 -22.30
C ALA A 348 -14.20 21.69 -22.84
N MET A 349 -14.30 21.54 -24.15
CA MET A 349 -13.96 20.31 -24.87
C MET A 349 -12.87 20.58 -25.89
N LEU A 350 -11.90 19.67 -25.95
CA LEU A 350 -10.74 19.72 -26.83
C LEU A 350 -10.93 18.74 -28.00
N GLY A 351 -10.70 19.21 -29.22
CA GLY A 351 -10.65 18.39 -30.43
C GLY A 351 -12.00 18.06 -31.04
N ASP A 352 -12.03 16.91 -31.73
CA ASP A 352 -13.22 16.40 -32.40
C ASP A 352 -14.32 16.06 -31.39
N ASP A 353 -15.56 16.11 -31.86
CA ASP A 353 -16.75 15.93 -31.04
C ASP A 353 -17.58 14.72 -31.50
N PRO A 354 -17.07 13.49 -31.30
CA PRO A 354 -17.79 12.28 -31.65
C PRO A 354 -19.01 12.06 -30.74
N TRP A 355 -19.06 12.71 -29.58
CA TRP A 355 -20.07 12.48 -28.53
C TRP A 355 -21.18 13.54 -28.49
N ARG A 356 -21.17 14.51 -29.42
CA ARG A 356 -22.05 15.67 -29.46
C ARG A 356 -21.98 16.46 -28.17
N ALA A 357 -21.06 17.41 -28.10
CA ALA A 357 -20.69 18.17 -26.92
C ALA A 357 -21.90 18.82 -26.24
N GLU A 358 -22.96 19.16 -26.98
CA GLU A 358 -24.22 19.64 -26.41
C GLU A 358 -24.89 18.67 -25.41
N GLN A 359 -24.56 17.38 -25.45
CA GLN A 359 -25.10 16.36 -24.54
C GLN A 359 -24.29 16.23 -23.25
N ILE A 360 -23.05 16.70 -23.25
CA ILE A 360 -22.10 16.55 -22.14
C ILE A 360 -21.83 17.90 -21.48
N LEU A 361 -21.48 18.91 -22.28
CA LEU A 361 -21.11 20.23 -21.78
C LEU A 361 -22.33 20.94 -21.17
N PRO A 362 -22.16 21.59 -20.00
CA PRO A 362 -23.21 22.44 -19.45
C PRO A 362 -23.44 23.69 -20.32
N PRO A 363 -24.57 24.39 -20.14
CA PRO A 363 -24.81 25.67 -20.81
C PRO A 363 -23.64 26.64 -20.61
N GLY A 364 -23.08 27.15 -21.71
CA GLY A 364 -21.91 28.04 -21.69
C GLY A 364 -20.56 27.34 -21.88
N GLY A 365 -20.52 26.01 -21.91
CA GLY A 365 -19.32 25.24 -22.26
C GLY A 365 -18.86 25.54 -23.69
N ARG A 366 -17.54 25.58 -23.91
CA ARG A 366 -16.92 25.95 -25.19
C ARG A 366 -16.14 24.78 -25.80
N ARG A 367 -16.00 24.81 -27.12
CA ARG A 367 -15.15 23.86 -27.85
C ARG A 367 -13.93 24.57 -28.41
N TYR A 368 -12.79 23.89 -28.34
CA TYR A 368 -11.52 24.34 -28.90
C TYR A 368 -10.96 23.25 -29.80
N ALA A 369 -10.37 23.65 -30.93
CA ALA A 369 -9.82 22.70 -31.89
C ALA A 369 -8.58 21.97 -31.35
N ASP A 370 -7.73 22.69 -30.61
CA ASP A 370 -6.47 22.20 -30.08
C ASP A 370 -6.09 22.93 -28.78
N LEU A 371 -5.01 22.45 -28.15
CA LEU A 371 -4.55 22.96 -26.86
C LEU A 371 -4.06 24.42 -26.95
N PRO A 372 -3.32 24.83 -28.00
CA PRO A 372 -2.98 26.24 -28.19
C PRO A 372 -4.19 27.18 -28.27
N ALA A 373 -5.26 26.79 -28.96
CA ALA A 373 -6.48 27.59 -29.03
C ALA A 373 -7.16 27.71 -27.66
N LEU A 374 -7.14 26.65 -26.86
CA LEU A 374 -7.64 26.67 -25.49
C LEU A 374 -6.76 27.56 -24.58
N ALA A 375 -5.45 27.39 -24.63
CA ALA A 375 -4.48 28.16 -23.83
C ALA A 375 -4.49 29.66 -24.18
N GLY A 376 -4.89 30.02 -25.41
CA GLY A 376 -5.07 31.40 -25.86
C GLY A 376 -6.39 32.05 -25.43
N ALA A 377 -7.33 31.30 -24.83
CA ALA A 377 -8.63 31.85 -24.43
C ALA A 377 -8.53 32.84 -23.27
N ASP A 378 -9.46 33.80 -23.22
CA ASP A 378 -9.52 34.81 -22.14
C ASP A 378 -9.85 34.19 -20.78
N ALA A 379 -10.71 33.16 -20.78
CA ALA A 379 -11.14 32.45 -19.58
C ALA A 379 -10.57 31.03 -19.57
N VAL A 380 -9.88 30.68 -18.48
CA VAL A 380 -9.35 29.33 -18.24
C VAL A 380 -10.49 28.45 -17.70
N PRO A 381 -10.81 27.32 -18.35
CA PRO A 381 -11.81 26.39 -17.83
C PRO A 381 -11.29 25.59 -16.64
N ASP A 382 -12.17 25.25 -15.70
CA ASP A 382 -11.83 24.37 -14.58
C ASP A 382 -11.74 22.91 -15.03
N ASN A 383 -12.65 22.53 -15.95
CA ASN A 383 -12.85 21.16 -16.41
C ASN A 383 -12.74 21.09 -17.94
N VAL A 384 -11.81 20.28 -18.44
CA VAL A 384 -11.56 20.11 -19.88
C VAL A 384 -11.76 18.65 -20.27
N LEU A 385 -12.65 18.39 -21.23
CA LEU A 385 -12.88 17.06 -21.78
C LEU A 385 -12.03 16.87 -23.04
N VAL A 386 -11.36 15.73 -23.12
CA VAL A 386 -10.75 15.25 -24.37
C VAL A 386 -11.32 13.86 -24.69
N PRO A 387 -12.09 13.72 -25.78
CA PRO A 387 -12.48 12.42 -26.28
C PRO A 387 -11.23 11.65 -26.73
N ALA A 388 -10.99 10.48 -26.15
CA ALA A 388 -10.12 9.52 -26.79
C ALA A 388 -10.76 9.15 -28.13
N GLY A 389 -10.00 9.28 -29.21
CA GLY A 389 -10.45 8.88 -30.54
C GLY A 389 -10.79 7.38 -30.60
N HIS A 390 -11.30 6.91 -31.73
CA HIS A 390 -11.42 5.47 -32.01
C HIS A 390 -10.45 5.15 -33.15
N GLY A 391 -9.75 4.02 -33.10
CA GLY A 391 -8.89 3.60 -34.20
C GLY A 391 -7.66 2.81 -33.79
N GLU A 392 -6.62 2.93 -34.61
CA GLU A 392 -5.35 2.21 -34.45
C GLU A 392 -4.64 2.61 -33.13
N LEU A 393 -4.19 1.57 -32.40
CA LEU A 393 -3.68 1.64 -31.03
C LEU A 393 -2.49 2.60 -30.87
N HIS A 394 -1.50 2.49 -31.75
CA HIS A 394 -0.25 3.25 -31.65
C HIS A 394 -0.52 4.73 -31.91
N ARG A 395 -1.21 5.06 -33.00
CA ARG A 395 -1.59 6.43 -33.34
C ARG A 395 -2.35 7.12 -32.20
N MET A 396 -3.33 6.42 -31.61
CA MET A 396 -4.13 6.98 -30.52
C MET A 396 -3.28 7.31 -29.30
N LEU A 397 -2.37 6.43 -28.90
CA LEU A 397 -1.50 6.68 -27.76
C LEU A 397 -0.42 7.74 -28.05
N HIS A 398 0.05 7.87 -29.29
CA HIS A 398 0.95 8.97 -29.69
C HIS A 398 0.27 10.33 -29.56
N GLU A 399 -0.96 10.44 -30.07
CA GLU A 399 -1.79 11.66 -29.97
C GLU A 399 -2.10 12.01 -28.52
N LEU A 400 -2.47 11.01 -27.70
CA LEU A 400 -2.69 11.21 -26.27
C LEU A 400 -1.41 11.61 -25.53
N LEU A 401 -0.28 10.97 -25.83
CA LEU A 401 1.01 11.32 -25.23
C LEU A 401 1.38 12.77 -25.50
N ALA A 402 1.24 13.23 -26.75
CA ALA A 402 1.47 14.63 -27.10
C ALA A 402 0.52 15.56 -26.33
N THR A 403 -0.78 15.26 -26.35
CA THR A 403 -1.82 16.06 -25.69
C THR A 403 -1.57 16.19 -24.18
N VAL A 404 -1.29 15.08 -23.49
CA VAL A 404 -1.06 15.08 -22.03
C VAL A 404 0.25 15.78 -21.68
N ARG A 405 1.31 15.59 -22.48
CA ARG A 405 2.58 16.30 -22.26
C ARG A 405 2.42 17.81 -22.40
N ASP A 406 1.77 18.26 -23.47
CA ASP A 406 1.57 19.69 -23.71
C ASP A 406 0.62 20.28 -22.66
N TRP A 407 -0.41 19.53 -22.25
CA TRP A 407 -1.33 19.92 -21.17
C TRP A 407 -0.62 20.15 -19.83
N LEU A 408 0.28 19.23 -19.46
CA LEU A 408 1.03 19.33 -18.21
C LEU A 408 2.10 20.43 -18.26
N ALA A 409 2.61 20.74 -19.45
CA ALA A 409 3.59 21.80 -19.67
C ALA A 409 2.99 23.22 -19.69
N GLU A 410 1.69 23.37 -19.91
CA GLU A 410 1.01 24.68 -20.02
C GLU A 410 0.70 25.29 -18.63
N PRO A 411 1.39 26.38 -18.21
CA PRO A 411 1.21 26.95 -16.88
C PRO A 411 -0.17 27.56 -16.65
N ARG A 412 -0.84 28.08 -17.69
CA ARG A 412 -2.19 28.66 -17.57
C ARG A 412 -3.24 27.61 -17.19
N LEU A 413 -3.00 26.34 -17.52
CA LEU A 413 -3.91 25.22 -17.27
C LEU A 413 -3.54 24.42 -16.02
N ALA A 414 -2.62 24.93 -15.19
CA ALA A 414 -2.15 24.23 -13.99
C ALA A 414 -3.29 23.93 -13.00
N GLY A 415 -4.23 24.88 -12.83
CA GLY A 415 -5.42 24.71 -11.99
C GLY A 415 -6.56 23.91 -12.61
N SER A 416 -6.45 23.53 -13.88
CA SER A 416 -7.50 22.83 -14.63
C SER A 416 -7.34 21.32 -14.57
N ARG A 417 -8.44 20.59 -14.76
CA ARG A 417 -8.50 19.12 -14.85
C ARG A 417 -8.77 18.65 -16.28
N LEU A 418 -7.98 17.71 -16.77
CA LEU A 418 -8.21 17.06 -18.07
C LEU A 418 -8.90 15.70 -17.85
N MET A 419 -10.13 15.58 -18.34
CA MET A 419 -10.92 14.35 -18.35
C MET A 419 -10.79 13.67 -19.70
N VAL A 420 -10.19 12.47 -19.69
CA VAL A 420 -10.06 11.62 -20.88
C VAL A 420 -11.29 10.72 -20.97
N LEU A 421 -12.09 10.93 -22.02
CA LEU A 421 -13.36 10.25 -22.23
C LEU A 421 -13.19 9.08 -23.22
N THR A 422 -13.58 7.89 -22.82
CA THR A 422 -13.49 6.62 -23.58
C THR A 422 -14.87 5.94 -23.66
N SER A 423 -15.01 4.91 -24.51
CA SER A 423 -16.23 4.10 -24.55
C SER A 423 -15.94 2.63 -24.82
N GLY A 424 -16.42 1.74 -23.95
CA GLY A 424 -16.18 0.31 -24.07
C GLY A 424 -14.72 -0.08 -23.83
N ALA A 425 -13.96 0.76 -23.12
CA ALA A 425 -12.55 0.54 -22.81
C ALA A 425 -12.32 -0.32 -21.55
N VAL A 426 -13.35 -0.47 -20.70
CA VAL A 426 -13.28 -1.23 -19.44
C VAL A 426 -14.51 -2.11 -19.23
N PRO A 427 -14.35 -3.31 -18.64
CA PRO A 427 -15.47 -4.18 -18.30
C PRO A 427 -16.07 -3.74 -16.95
N ALA A 428 -16.93 -2.73 -16.98
CA ALA A 428 -17.54 -2.13 -15.80
C ALA A 428 -18.65 -3.01 -15.17
N ARG A 429 -19.09 -4.05 -15.87
CA ARG A 429 -20.07 -5.04 -15.42
C ARG A 429 -19.54 -6.45 -15.59
N ASP A 430 -20.07 -7.37 -14.77
CA ASP A 430 -19.71 -8.78 -14.86
C ASP A 430 -20.06 -9.33 -16.25
N GLY A 431 -19.04 -9.86 -16.95
CA GLY A 431 -19.19 -10.41 -18.29
C GLY A 431 -19.31 -9.38 -19.42
N GLU A 432 -19.12 -8.08 -19.15
CA GLU A 432 -19.11 -7.03 -20.17
C GLU A 432 -17.96 -7.22 -21.17
N ASP A 433 -18.24 -6.97 -22.44
CA ASP A 433 -17.24 -6.97 -23.50
C ASP A 433 -16.35 -5.72 -23.44
N VAL A 434 -15.10 -5.85 -23.91
CA VAL A 434 -14.16 -4.73 -24.09
C VAL A 434 -13.80 -4.63 -25.57
N PRO A 435 -14.67 -4.02 -26.40
CA PRO A 435 -14.42 -3.91 -27.84
C PRO A 435 -13.33 -2.87 -28.17
N ASP A 436 -13.08 -1.88 -27.30
CA ASP A 436 -12.09 -0.84 -27.52
C ASP A 436 -10.79 -1.12 -26.77
N LEU A 437 -9.94 -1.97 -27.37
CA LEU A 437 -8.61 -2.27 -26.83
C LEU A 437 -7.67 -1.05 -26.84
N ALA A 438 -7.86 -0.11 -27.77
CA ALA A 438 -7.07 1.12 -27.79
C ALA A 438 -7.45 2.03 -26.62
N GLY A 439 -8.74 2.16 -26.33
CA GLY A 439 -9.24 2.78 -25.10
C GLY A 439 -8.75 2.09 -23.83
N ALA A 440 -8.68 0.75 -23.80
CA ALA A 440 -8.08 0.04 -22.66
C ALA A 440 -6.62 0.46 -22.43
N ALA A 441 -5.86 0.66 -23.51
CA ALA A 441 -4.49 1.17 -23.43
C ALA A 441 -4.43 2.62 -22.90
N VAL A 442 -5.36 3.48 -23.32
CA VAL A 442 -5.53 4.85 -22.78
C VAL A 442 -5.73 4.81 -21.27
N TRP A 443 -6.55 3.90 -20.76
CA TRP A 443 -6.76 3.73 -19.32
C TRP A 443 -5.47 3.38 -18.58
N GLY A 444 -4.69 2.41 -19.07
CA GLY A 444 -3.40 2.06 -18.48
C GLY A 444 -2.41 3.24 -18.49
N PHE A 445 -2.33 3.96 -19.62
CA PHE A 445 -1.48 5.14 -19.76
C PHE A 445 -1.84 6.24 -18.77
N VAL A 446 -3.11 6.63 -18.72
CA VAL A 446 -3.58 7.77 -17.91
C VAL A 446 -3.52 7.45 -16.42
N ARG A 447 -3.74 6.20 -15.99
CA ARG A 447 -3.54 5.79 -14.58
C ARG A 447 -2.11 6.09 -14.10
N SER A 448 -1.10 5.71 -14.88
CA SER A 448 0.29 6.02 -14.53
C SER A 448 0.59 7.51 -14.60
N ALA A 449 0.04 8.22 -15.59
CA ALA A 449 0.22 9.67 -15.72
C ALA A 449 -0.44 10.47 -14.58
N GLU A 450 -1.58 9.99 -14.06
CA GLU A 450 -2.29 10.56 -12.92
C GLU A 450 -1.50 10.36 -11.62
N LEU A 451 -0.90 9.18 -11.40
CA LEU A 451 0.01 8.98 -10.26
C LEU A 451 1.27 9.84 -10.36
N GLU A 452 1.76 10.13 -11.57
CA GLU A 452 2.83 11.11 -11.79
C GLU A 452 2.36 12.56 -11.60
N ASN A 453 1.07 12.87 -11.74
CA ASN A 453 0.52 14.24 -11.65
C ASN A 453 -0.88 14.24 -10.97
N PRO A 454 -0.94 13.97 -9.65
CA PRO A 454 -2.20 13.72 -8.96
C PRO A 454 -3.21 14.87 -9.12
N GLY A 455 -4.47 14.51 -9.37
CA GLY A 455 -5.57 15.48 -9.48
C GLY A 455 -5.61 16.34 -10.75
N ARG A 456 -4.66 16.17 -11.70
CA ARG A 456 -4.66 16.86 -12.99
C ARG A 456 -5.39 16.09 -14.10
N LEU A 457 -5.51 14.77 -13.96
CA LEU A 457 -6.05 13.86 -14.97
C LEU A 457 -7.18 13.03 -14.37
N LEU A 458 -8.24 12.80 -15.15
CA LEU A 458 -9.38 11.98 -14.77
C LEU A 458 -9.76 11.04 -15.92
N LEU A 459 -10.15 9.80 -15.61
CA LEU A 459 -10.63 8.83 -16.59
C LEU A 459 -12.15 8.66 -16.51
N VAL A 460 -12.82 8.71 -17.66
CA VAL A 460 -14.26 8.49 -17.78
C VAL A 460 -14.52 7.53 -18.93
N ASP A 461 -15.22 6.42 -18.69
CA ASP A 461 -15.69 5.53 -19.75
C ASP A 461 -17.23 5.50 -19.78
N VAL A 462 -17.83 5.66 -20.97
CA VAL A 462 -19.29 5.77 -21.14
C VAL A 462 -19.85 4.73 -22.10
N ASP A 463 -21.10 4.34 -21.90
CA ASP A 463 -21.87 3.48 -22.83
C ASP A 463 -22.51 4.23 -24.01
N GLY A 464 -22.32 5.56 -24.08
CA GLY A 464 -22.91 6.42 -25.11
C GLY A 464 -24.41 6.73 -24.92
N ALA A 465 -25.06 6.20 -23.87
CA ALA A 465 -26.46 6.50 -23.61
C ALA A 465 -26.63 7.98 -23.20
N PRO A 466 -27.66 8.71 -23.69
CA PRO A 466 -27.84 10.11 -23.34
C PRO A 466 -27.97 10.39 -21.83
N ALA A 467 -28.46 9.41 -21.05
CA ALA A 467 -28.51 9.51 -19.59
C ALA A 467 -27.11 9.44 -18.96
N SER A 468 -26.23 8.57 -19.48
CA SER A 468 -24.85 8.43 -19.03
C SER A 468 -24.00 9.63 -19.42
N LEU A 469 -24.15 10.15 -20.65
CA LEU A 469 -23.43 11.33 -21.13
C LEU A 469 -23.70 12.57 -20.26
N ARG A 470 -24.93 12.74 -19.77
CA ARG A 470 -25.29 13.85 -18.86
C ARG A 470 -24.62 13.75 -17.48
N LEU A 471 -24.23 12.57 -17.03
CA LEU A 471 -23.61 12.36 -15.72
C LEU A 471 -22.11 12.64 -15.72
N VAL A 472 -21.49 12.78 -16.89
CA VAL A 472 -20.05 13.14 -17.00
C VAL A 472 -19.76 14.45 -16.27
N ARG A 473 -20.70 15.40 -16.26
CA ARG A 473 -20.56 16.68 -15.56
C ARG A 473 -20.52 16.59 -14.04
N ASP A 474 -20.98 15.47 -13.49
CA ASP A 474 -21.03 15.25 -12.04
C ASP A 474 -19.76 14.56 -11.51
N VAL A 475 -18.90 14.06 -12.42
CA VAL A 475 -17.67 13.32 -12.10
C VAL A 475 -16.65 14.15 -11.30
N PRO A 476 -16.36 15.43 -11.63
CA PRO A 476 -15.36 16.21 -10.88
C PRO A 476 -15.67 16.40 -9.38
N GLY A 477 -16.95 16.24 -8.98
CA GLY A 477 -17.40 16.30 -7.60
C GLY A 477 -17.27 14.97 -6.83
N LEU A 478 -16.95 13.87 -7.52
CA LEU A 478 -16.58 12.59 -6.93
C LEU A 478 -15.06 12.62 -6.75
N ASP A 479 -14.56 12.56 -5.52
CA ASP A 479 -13.12 12.45 -5.23
C ASP A 479 -12.57 11.08 -5.67
N GLU A 480 -12.60 10.84 -6.97
CA GLU A 480 -12.34 9.58 -7.66
C GLU A 480 -11.60 9.86 -8.98
N PRO A 481 -10.41 9.31 -9.19
CA PRO A 481 -9.58 9.60 -10.37
C PRO A 481 -10.10 8.92 -11.66
N GLN A 482 -11.00 7.94 -11.51
CA GLN A 482 -11.47 7.14 -12.63
C GLN A 482 -12.88 6.60 -12.38
N VAL A 483 -13.75 6.67 -13.39
CA VAL A 483 -15.14 6.24 -13.33
C VAL A 483 -15.60 5.58 -14.64
N ALA A 484 -16.59 4.70 -14.53
CA ALA A 484 -17.35 4.18 -15.67
C ALA A 484 -18.82 4.55 -15.48
N ILE A 485 -19.49 5.00 -16.54
CA ILE A 485 -20.91 5.38 -16.50
C ILE A 485 -21.68 4.41 -17.39
N ARG A 486 -22.64 3.71 -16.78
CA ARG A 486 -23.46 2.68 -17.43
C ARG A 486 -24.92 2.80 -17.02
N ASP A 487 -25.84 2.77 -17.99
CA ASP A 487 -27.29 2.94 -17.81
C ASP A 487 -27.67 4.09 -16.87
N GLY A 488 -26.97 5.23 -16.98
CA GLY A 488 -27.22 6.38 -16.11
C GLY A 488 -26.80 6.17 -14.64
N GLN A 489 -25.82 5.31 -14.37
CA GLN A 489 -25.20 5.14 -13.05
C GLN A 489 -23.70 5.33 -13.14
N ILE A 490 -23.12 6.04 -12.16
CA ILE A 490 -21.67 6.19 -12.02
C ILE A 490 -21.13 5.02 -11.20
N LEU A 491 -20.14 4.33 -11.74
CA LEU A 491 -19.44 3.19 -11.17
C LEU A 491 -17.98 3.55 -10.92
N VAL A 492 -17.43 3.13 -9.78
CA VAL A 492 -16.02 3.34 -9.39
C VAL A 492 -15.33 1.99 -9.19
N PRO A 493 -14.05 1.83 -9.58
CA PRO A 493 -13.36 0.55 -9.44
C PRO A 493 -12.81 0.39 -8.02
N ARG A 494 -12.88 -0.85 -7.52
CA ARG A 494 -12.42 -1.24 -6.18
C ARG A 494 -11.78 -2.61 -6.24
N LEU A 495 -10.68 -2.80 -5.53
CA LEU A 495 -10.05 -4.10 -5.41
C LEU A 495 -10.81 -4.96 -4.39
N THR A 496 -11.11 -6.19 -4.76
CA THR A 496 -11.82 -7.17 -3.92
C THR A 496 -11.21 -8.55 -4.08
N ARG A 497 -11.52 -9.48 -3.16
CA ARG A 497 -11.13 -10.89 -3.35
C ARG A 497 -12.14 -11.59 -4.28
N PRO A 498 -11.68 -12.34 -5.30
CA PRO A 498 -12.57 -13.07 -6.17
C PRO A 498 -13.22 -14.24 -5.41
N PRO A 499 -14.45 -14.64 -5.76
CA PRO A 499 -15.06 -15.84 -5.20
C PRO A 499 -14.24 -17.08 -5.59
N THR A 500 -14.01 -17.97 -4.63
CA THR A 500 -13.27 -19.22 -4.85
C THR A 500 -14.11 -20.17 -5.71
N ALA A 501 -13.73 -20.36 -6.97
CA ALA A 501 -14.33 -21.38 -7.83
C ALA A 501 -13.53 -22.70 -7.75
N SER A 502 -14.25 -23.81 -7.89
CA SER A 502 -13.73 -25.18 -7.70
C SER A 502 -13.45 -25.92 -9.02
N ARG A 503 -13.38 -25.21 -10.15
CA ARG A 503 -13.15 -25.83 -11.46
C ARG A 503 -11.64 -25.93 -11.74
N ARG A 504 -11.10 -27.15 -11.80
CA ARG A 504 -9.72 -27.36 -12.29
C ARG A 504 -9.70 -27.28 -13.82
N PRO A 505 -8.60 -26.78 -14.43
CA PRO A 505 -8.34 -27.03 -15.84
C PRO A 505 -8.34 -28.55 -16.08
N ASN A 506 -8.94 -28.99 -17.19
CA ASN A 506 -9.00 -30.40 -17.50
C ASN A 506 -7.61 -30.88 -17.95
N SER A 507 -6.81 -31.41 -17.02
CA SER A 507 -5.43 -31.85 -17.26
C SER A 507 -5.30 -32.92 -18.36
N SER A 508 -6.38 -33.63 -18.66
CA SER A 508 -6.44 -34.60 -19.75
C SER A 508 -6.36 -33.98 -21.15
N GLU A 509 -6.89 -32.77 -21.35
CA GLU A 509 -6.88 -32.06 -22.63
C GLU A 509 -5.50 -31.44 -22.91
N LEU A 510 -4.81 -30.94 -21.88
CA LEU A 510 -3.46 -30.38 -21.99
C LEU A 510 -2.40 -31.41 -22.31
N ALA A 511 -2.59 -32.66 -21.87
CA ALA A 511 -1.69 -33.75 -22.19
C ALA A 511 -1.75 -34.18 -23.66
N ALA A 512 -2.85 -33.87 -24.37
CA ALA A 512 -3.13 -34.37 -25.72
C ALA A 512 -2.72 -33.42 -26.86
N GLY A 513 -2.47 -32.13 -26.58
CA GLY A 513 -2.16 -31.12 -27.59
C GLY A 513 -0.87 -30.33 -27.33
N THR A 514 -0.61 -29.35 -28.18
CA THR A 514 0.54 -28.44 -28.09
C THR A 514 0.19 -27.22 -27.24
N VAL A 515 1.07 -26.87 -26.29
CA VAL A 515 1.01 -25.61 -25.54
C VAL A 515 2.08 -24.65 -26.07
N LEU A 516 1.64 -23.48 -26.52
CA LEU A 516 2.48 -22.39 -27.00
C LEU A 516 2.84 -21.44 -25.86
N LEU A 517 4.13 -21.18 -25.65
CA LEU A 517 4.62 -20.19 -24.69
C LEU A 517 5.44 -19.11 -25.39
N THR A 518 4.96 -17.86 -25.40
CA THR A 518 5.76 -16.72 -25.86
C THR A 518 6.63 -16.19 -24.72
N GLY A 519 7.84 -15.72 -25.04
CA GLY A 519 8.85 -15.49 -24.01
C GLY A 519 9.23 -16.77 -23.28
N GLY A 520 9.00 -17.95 -23.88
CA GLY A 520 9.11 -19.26 -23.23
C GLY A 520 10.53 -19.64 -22.81
N THR A 521 11.55 -18.98 -23.38
CA THR A 521 12.95 -19.12 -22.96
C THR A 521 13.40 -18.06 -21.95
N GLY A 522 12.53 -17.14 -21.57
CA GLY A 522 12.78 -16.17 -20.50
C GLY A 522 12.52 -16.79 -19.13
N THR A 523 12.90 -16.08 -18.06
CA THR A 523 12.87 -16.63 -16.70
C THR A 523 11.48 -17.10 -16.27
N LEU A 524 10.45 -16.24 -16.37
CA LEU A 524 9.06 -16.62 -16.06
C LEU A 524 8.53 -17.69 -17.01
N GLY A 525 8.79 -17.55 -18.31
CA GLY A 525 8.36 -18.52 -19.31
C GLY A 525 8.91 -19.94 -19.05
N GLY A 526 10.17 -20.03 -18.62
CA GLY A 526 10.80 -21.30 -18.24
C GLY A 526 10.22 -21.91 -16.97
N LEU A 527 9.93 -21.10 -15.94
CA LEU A 527 9.26 -21.56 -14.72
C LEU A 527 7.86 -22.11 -15.03
N VAL A 528 7.08 -21.38 -15.83
CA VAL A 528 5.74 -21.82 -16.25
C VAL A 528 5.81 -23.06 -17.12
N ALA A 529 6.76 -23.15 -18.06
CA ALA A 529 6.95 -24.35 -18.88
C ALA A 529 7.21 -25.59 -18.01
N ARG A 530 8.09 -25.49 -17.01
CA ARG A 530 8.37 -26.59 -16.07
C ARG A 530 7.11 -26.97 -15.28
N HIS A 531 6.39 -25.98 -14.76
CA HIS A 531 5.16 -26.19 -14.00
C HIS A 531 4.06 -26.87 -14.82
N LEU A 532 3.88 -26.48 -16.09
CA LEU A 532 2.92 -27.11 -16.99
C LEU A 532 3.24 -28.59 -17.25
N VAL A 533 4.52 -28.95 -17.36
CA VAL A 533 4.93 -30.37 -17.52
C VAL A 533 4.71 -31.16 -16.24
N THR A 534 5.11 -30.62 -15.09
CA THR A 534 5.10 -31.36 -13.82
C THR A 534 3.72 -31.41 -13.17
N ALA A 535 3.01 -30.28 -13.09
CA ALA A 535 1.70 -30.17 -12.43
C ALA A 535 0.54 -30.51 -13.37
N TYR A 536 0.62 -30.10 -14.64
CA TYR A 536 -0.47 -30.25 -15.62
C TYR A 536 -0.22 -31.34 -16.67
N ARG A 537 0.94 -32.01 -16.63
CA ARG A 537 1.30 -33.11 -17.54
C ARG A 537 1.28 -32.73 -19.03
N ALA A 538 1.52 -31.46 -19.35
CA ALA A 538 1.67 -31.02 -20.74
C ALA A 538 2.80 -31.78 -21.43
N ARG A 539 2.54 -32.36 -22.60
CA ARG A 539 3.49 -33.24 -23.31
C ARG A 539 4.17 -32.59 -24.49
N HIS A 540 3.53 -31.60 -25.13
CA HIS A 540 4.06 -30.95 -26.32
C HIS A 540 4.15 -29.45 -26.07
N LEU A 541 5.37 -28.92 -26.01
CA LEU A 541 5.63 -27.51 -25.76
C LEU A 541 6.26 -26.84 -27.00
N LEU A 542 5.71 -25.71 -27.39
CA LEU A 542 6.28 -24.79 -28.39
C LEU A 542 6.73 -23.52 -27.69
N LEU A 543 8.04 -23.35 -27.50
CA LEU A 543 8.62 -22.17 -26.85
C LEU A 543 9.06 -21.15 -27.90
N LEU A 544 8.49 -19.96 -27.88
CA LEU A 544 8.87 -18.85 -28.76
C LEU A 544 9.63 -17.77 -28.01
N SER A 545 10.69 -17.27 -28.62
CA SER A 545 11.34 -16.02 -28.24
C SER A 545 12.11 -15.47 -29.44
N ARG A 546 12.47 -14.18 -29.42
CA ARG A 546 13.25 -13.56 -30.51
C ARG A 546 14.58 -14.28 -30.78
N ARG A 547 15.24 -14.76 -29.73
CA ARG A 547 16.52 -15.50 -29.81
C ARG A 547 16.34 -17.00 -30.03
N GLY A 548 15.14 -17.55 -29.77
CA GLY A 548 14.85 -18.97 -29.94
C GLY A 548 15.86 -19.87 -29.21
N PRO A 549 16.42 -20.90 -29.90
CA PRO A 549 17.42 -21.80 -29.32
C PRO A 549 18.69 -21.11 -28.80
N ASP A 550 19.03 -19.93 -29.33
CA ASP A 550 20.22 -19.17 -28.97
C ASP A 550 20.01 -18.30 -27.71
N ALA A 551 18.82 -18.36 -27.09
CA ALA A 551 18.58 -17.69 -25.82
C ALA A 551 19.43 -18.31 -24.69
N PRO A 552 20.06 -17.49 -23.82
CA PRO A 552 20.80 -17.99 -22.67
C PRO A 552 19.95 -18.92 -21.80
N GLY A 553 20.48 -20.09 -21.46
CA GLY A 553 19.78 -21.10 -20.64
C GLY A 553 18.73 -21.95 -21.39
N ALA A 554 18.41 -21.67 -22.66
CA ALA A 554 17.39 -22.42 -23.41
C ALA A 554 17.76 -23.90 -23.58
N GLY A 555 19.03 -24.21 -23.83
CA GLY A 555 19.50 -25.60 -23.94
C GLY A 555 19.28 -26.42 -22.66
N GLN A 556 19.58 -25.83 -21.50
CA GLN A 556 19.35 -26.48 -20.20
C GLN A 556 17.84 -26.65 -19.94
N LEU A 557 17.04 -25.61 -20.18
CA LEU A 557 15.59 -25.67 -20.03
C LEU A 557 14.98 -26.81 -20.87
N VAL A 558 15.40 -26.94 -22.14
CA VAL A 558 14.94 -28.01 -23.03
C VAL A 558 15.35 -29.39 -22.51
N ALA A 559 16.58 -29.54 -22.00
CA ALA A 559 17.05 -30.80 -21.42
C ALA A 559 16.20 -31.21 -20.20
N ASP A 560 15.93 -30.27 -19.30
CA ASP A 560 15.13 -30.51 -18.09
C ASP A 560 13.68 -30.89 -18.42
N LEU A 561 13.05 -30.18 -19.36
CA LEU A 561 11.68 -30.47 -19.79
C LEU A 561 11.58 -31.83 -20.49
N ARG A 562 12.60 -32.21 -21.28
CA ARG A 562 12.67 -33.55 -21.90
C ARG A 562 12.88 -34.65 -20.86
N ALA A 563 13.73 -34.41 -19.86
CA ALA A 563 13.92 -35.34 -18.74
C ALA A 563 12.62 -35.53 -17.93
N ALA A 564 11.79 -34.49 -17.82
CA ALA A 564 10.45 -34.56 -17.23
C ALA A 564 9.38 -35.19 -18.16
N GLY A 565 9.76 -35.62 -19.37
CA GLY A 565 8.91 -36.36 -20.30
C GLY A 565 8.07 -35.51 -21.24
N ALA A 566 8.51 -34.29 -21.58
CA ALA A 566 7.88 -33.45 -22.61
C ALA A 566 8.69 -33.42 -23.92
N SER A 567 7.99 -33.34 -25.05
CA SER A 567 8.54 -32.95 -26.34
C SER A 567 8.57 -31.43 -26.43
N VAL A 568 9.72 -30.85 -26.76
CA VAL A 568 9.92 -29.40 -26.78
C VAL A 568 10.51 -28.96 -28.11
N ARG A 569 9.80 -28.04 -28.78
CA ARG A 569 10.26 -27.28 -29.95
C ARG A 569 10.52 -25.83 -29.52
N VAL A 570 11.73 -25.33 -29.76
CA VAL A 570 12.08 -23.93 -29.53
C VAL A 570 12.23 -23.26 -30.88
N VAL A 571 11.55 -22.13 -31.10
CA VAL A 571 11.59 -21.40 -32.38
C VAL A 571 11.94 -19.94 -32.12
N ALA A 572 12.87 -19.42 -32.92
CA ALA A 572 13.17 -18.00 -32.97
C ALA A 572 12.03 -17.30 -33.73
N CYS A 573 11.23 -16.51 -33.02
CA CYS A 573 10.09 -15.80 -33.58
C CYS A 573 9.87 -14.52 -32.80
N ASP A 574 9.79 -13.39 -33.50
CA ASP A 574 9.16 -12.21 -32.95
C ASP A 574 7.65 -12.36 -33.09
N VAL A 575 6.92 -12.29 -31.98
CA VAL A 575 5.46 -12.47 -31.96
C VAL A 575 4.75 -11.21 -32.46
N ALA A 576 5.43 -10.06 -32.43
CA ALA A 576 4.95 -8.82 -33.04
C ALA A 576 5.07 -8.85 -34.58
N ASP A 577 5.84 -9.78 -35.15
CA ASP A 577 5.85 -10.02 -36.60
C ASP A 577 4.70 -10.96 -36.97
N ARG A 578 3.65 -10.35 -37.53
CA ARG A 578 2.42 -11.03 -37.93
C ARG A 578 2.64 -12.17 -38.93
N ALA A 579 3.61 -12.05 -39.84
CA ALA A 579 3.88 -13.06 -40.86
C ALA A 579 4.72 -14.20 -40.28
N ALA A 580 5.72 -13.88 -39.46
CA ALA A 580 6.52 -14.89 -38.76
C ALA A 580 5.65 -15.73 -37.81
N LEU A 581 4.76 -15.10 -37.04
CA LEU A 581 3.84 -15.81 -36.15
C LEU A 581 2.91 -16.76 -36.91
N ALA A 582 2.33 -16.31 -38.03
CA ALA A 582 1.48 -17.15 -38.87
C ALA A 582 2.23 -18.40 -39.35
N ALA A 583 3.44 -18.24 -39.89
CA ALA A 583 4.26 -19.36 -40.35
C ALA A 583 4.58 -20.38 -39.22
N VAL A 584 4.78 -19.90 -37.99
CA VAL A 584 5.04 -20.77 -36.83
C VAL A 584 3.80 -21.56 -36.43
N LEU A 585 2.62 -20.93 -36.46
CA LEU A 585 1.33 -21.55 -36.13
C LEU A 585 0.91 -22.56 -37.20
N ASP A 586 1.08 -22.24 -38.49
CA ASP A 586 0.78 -23.14 -39.61
C ASP A 586 1.67 -24.40 -39.60
N ALA A 587 2.85 -24.32 -38.98
CA ALA A 587 3.78 -25.43 -38.83
C ALA A 587 3.48 -26.32 -37.61
N ILE A 588 2.34 -26.15 -36.91
CA ILE A 588 1.90 -27.02 -35.82
C ILE A 588 1.24 -28.28 -36.43
N PRO A 589 1.67 -29.50 -36.06
CA PRO A 589 1.12 -30.73 -36.62
C PRO A 589 -0.38 -30.91 -36.31
N ALA A 590 -1.15 -31.36 -37.30
CA ALA A 590 -2.60 -31.57 -37.15
C ALA A 590 -2.95 -32.72 -36.17
N ASP A 591 -2.05 -33.68 -35.96
CA ASP A 591 -2.18 -34.76 -34.97
C ASP A 591 -1.88 -34.30 -33.54
N GLN A 592 -1.27 -33.13 -33.37
CA GLN A 592 -0.93 -32.50 -32.08
C GLN A 592 -1.37 -31.02 -32.10
N PRO A 593 -2.68 -30.74 -32.23
CA PRO A 593 -3.18 -29.40 -32.45
C PRO A 593 -2.84 -28.47 -31.27
N LEU A 594 -2.83 -27.17 -31.54
CA LEU A 594 -2.66 -26.16 -30.49
C LEU A 594 -3.87 -26.19 -29.54
N THR A 595 -3.64 -26.43 -28.24
CA THR A 595 -4.69 -26.50 -27.21
C THR A 595 -4.51 -25.46 -26.10
N GLY A 596 -3.35 -24.80 -26.00
CA GLY A 596 -3.12 -23.79 -24.98
C GLY A 596 -2.13 -22.72 -25.41
N VAL A 597 -2.35 -21.49 -24.95
CA VAL A 597 -1.46 -20.35 -25.15
C VAL A 597 -1.13 -19.70 -23.82
N VAL A 598 0.16 -19.48 -23.56
CA VAL A 598 0.65 -18.62 -22.47
C VAL A 598 1.52 -17.52 -23.07
N HIS A 599 1.10 -16.27 -22.88
CA HIS A 599 1.84 -15.11 -23.35
C HIS A 599 2.67 -14.50 -22.20
N CYS A 600 3.95 -14.85 -22.10
CA CYS A 600 4.89 -14.30 -21.12
C CYS A 600 5.87 -13.27 -21.72
N ALA A 601 5.76 -12.97 -23.02
CA ALA A 601 6.63 -11.99 -23.65
C ALA A 601 6.41 -10.58 -23.09
N GLY A 602 7.50 -9.83 -22.97
CA GLY A 602 7.48 -8.46 -22.49
C GLY A 602 8.86 -7.84 -22.52
N VAL A 603 8.89 -6.52 -22.60
CA VAL A 603 10.08 -5.67 -22.48
C VAL A 603 9.70 -4.51 -21.57
N LEU A 604 10.61 -4.09 -20.70
CA LEU A 604 10.49 -2.86 -19.93
C LEU A 604 11.30 -1.76 -20.61
N ASP A 605 10.74 -0.56 -20.64
CA ASP A 605 11.40 0.65 -21.10
C ASP A 605 10.85 1.84 -20.31
N ASP A 606 11.12 1.82 -19.01
CA ASP A 606 10.54 2.74 -18.02
C ASP A 606 11.05 4.16 -18.23
N GLY A 607 10.16 5.13 -18.13
CA GLY A 607 10.47 6.54 -18.25
C GLY A 607 9.30 7.40 -17.78
N VAL A 608 9.63 8.48 -17.06
CA VAL A 608 8.65 9.51 -16.69
C VAL A 608 8.04 10.12 -17.94
N LEU A 609 6.80 10.58 -17.82
CA LEU A 609 5.98 11.02 -18.94
C LEU A 609 6.66 12.09 -19.82
N GLY A 610 7.38 13.04 -19.21
CA GLY A 610 8.11 14.09 -19.91
C GLY A 610 9.24 13.57 -20.83
N SER A 611 9.76 12.37 -20.55
CA SER A 611 10.85 11.71 -21.29
C SER A 611 10.38 10.60 -22.24
N LEU A 612 9.09 10.26 -22.18
CA LEU A 612 8.53 9.16 -22.97
C LEU A 612 8.36 9.61 -24.43
N THR A 613 8.90 8.82 -25.36
CA THR A 613 8.82 9.08 -26.80
C THR A 613 7.92 8.05 -27.49
N PRO A 614 7.35 8.38 -28.67
CA PRO A 614 6.57 7.43 -29.47
C PRO A 614 7.30 6.09 -29.71
N ALA A 615 8.59 6.12 -30.02
CA ALA A 615 9.38 4.91 -30.27
C ALA A 615 9.51 4.01 -29.02
N ARG A 616 9.69 4.59 -27.83
CA ARG A 616 9.75 3.84 -26.55
C ARG A 616 8.39 3.25 -26.18
N LEU A 617 7.32 3.93 -26.54
CA LEU A 617 5.95 3.45 -26.40
C LEU A 617 5.68 2.26 -27.36
N ASP A 618 6.04 2.41 -28.64
CA ASP A 618 5.84 1.39 -29.67
C ASP A 618 6.57 0.09 -29.37
N ALA A 619 7.81 0.18 -28.88
CA ALA A 619 8.60 -1.00 -28.55
C ALA A 619 7.94 -1.88 -27.47
N VAL A 620 7.32 -1.26 -26.46
CA VAL A 620 6.63 -1.97 -25.36
C VAL A 620 5.27 -2.50 -25.82
N LEU A 621 4.52 -1.72 -26.59
CA LEU A 621 3.24 -2.14 -27.17
C LEU A 621 3.42 -3.34 -28.12
N ALA A 622 4.43 -3.32 -28.98
CA ALA A 622 4.70 -4.39 -29.93
C ALA A 622 4.92 -5.74 -29.22
N ALA A 623 5.76 -5.75 -28.18
CA ALA A 623 6.13 -6.97 -27.46
C ALA A 623 4.99 -7.60 -26.64
N LYS A 624 3.97 -6.81 -26.27
CA LYS A 624 2.85 -7.22 -25.41
C LYS A 624 1.50 -7.12 -26.10
N ALA A 625 1.05 -5.89 -26.38
CA ALA A 625 -0.29 -5.61 -26.88
C ALA A 625 -0.51 -6.18 -28.29
N ASP A 626 0.37 -5.86 -29.24
CA ASP A 626 0.26 -6.39 -30.62
C ASP A 626 0.42 -7.90 -30.67
N ALA A 627 1.43 -8.42 -29.99
CA ALA A 627 1.68 -9.85 -29.91
C ALA A 627 0.46 -10.61 -29.38
N ALA A 628 -0.20 -10.12 -28.32
CA ALA A 628 -1.42 -10.72 -27.78
C ALA A 628 -2.62 -10.58 -28.73
N ARG A 629 -2.77 -9.43 -29.41
CA ARG A 629 -3.80 -9.23 -30.44
C ARG A 629 -3.63 -10.21 -31.60
N TYR A 630 -2.43 -10.38 -32.13
CA TYR A 630 -2.16 -11.35 -33.20
C TYR A 630 -2.41 -12.79 -32.75
N LEU A 631 -1.99 -13.15 -31.53
CA LEU A 631 -2.32 -14.45 -30.95
C LEU A 631 -3.83 -14.65 -30.87
N HIS A 632 -4.60 -13.63 -30.48
CA HIS A 632 -6.06 -13.72 -30.49
C HIS A 632 -6.61 -13.92 -31.91
N GLU A 633 -6.24 -13.07 -32.87
CA GLU A 633 -6.72 -13.13 -34.25
C GLU A 633 -6.44 -14.49 -34.93
N TYR A 634 -5.30 -15.13 -34.62
CA TYR A 634 -4.95 -16.42 -35.21
C TYR A 634 -5.52 -17.64 -34.44
N THR A 635 -6.08 -17.43 -33.24
CA THR A 635 -6.54 -18.54 -32.39
C THR A 635 -8.02 -18.44 -31.98
N ASP A 636 -8.74 -17.41 -32.43
CA ASP A 636 -10.15 -17.18 -32.07
C ASP A 636 -11.10 -18.30 -32.57
N ARG A 637 -10.69 -19.03 -33.62
CA ARG A 637 -11.42 -20.19 -34.19
C ARG A 637 -10.92 -21.54 -33.69
N LEU A 638 -9.88 -21.57 -32.85
CA LEU A 638 -9.31 -22.81 -32.33
C LEU A 638 -9.96 -23.19 -31.00
N ASP A 639 -10.16 -24.48 -30.79
CA ASP A 639 -10.69 -25.03 -29.54
C ASP A 639 -9.59 -25.11 -28.47
N LEU A 640 -9.21 -23.94 -27.95
CA LEU A 640 -8.22 -23.84 -26.88
C LEU A 640 -8.85 -24.22 -25.53
N SER A 641 -8.12 -24.95 -24.70
CA SER A 641 -8.50 -25.19 -23.30
C SER A 641 -8.18 -23.98 -22.41
N PHE A 642 -7.12 -23.22 -22.73
CA PHE A 642 -6.81 -21.95 -22.05
C PHE A 642 -6.05 -20.96 -22.92
N PHE A 643 -6.15 -19.68 -22.56
CA PHE A 643 -5.40 -18.57 -23.15
C PHE A 643 -5.02 -17.60 -22.03
N VAL A 644 -3.76 -17.67 -21.57
CA VAL A 644 -3.27 -16.95 -20.38
C VAL A 644 -2.33 -15.82 -20.81
N LEU A 645 -2.59 -14.61 -20.33
CA LEU A 645 -1.82 -13.40 -20.60
C LEU A 645 -1.11 -12.96 -19.32
N PHE A 646 0.22 -12.81 -19.36
CA PHE A 646 0.98 -12.26 -18.24
C PHE A 646 1.00 -10.74 -18.33
N SER A 647 0.07 -10.13 -17.60
CA SER A 647 -0.08 -8.70 -17.40
C SER A 647 0.71 -8.24 -16.16
N SER A 648 0.48 -7.00 -15.72
CA SER A 648 1.10 -6.41 -14.53
C SER A 648 0.09 -5.59 -13.75
N VAL A 649 0.21 -5.56 -12.42
CA VAL A 649 -0.55 -4.62 -11.57
C VAL A 649 -0.40 -3.17 -12.03
N ALA A 650 0.70 -2.80 -12.69
CA ALA A 650 0.89 -1.47 -13.27
C ALA A 650 -0.21 -1.08 -14.29
N GLY A 651 -0.75 -2.04 -15.06
CA GLY A 651 -1.85 -1.76 -15.99
C GLY A 651 -3.18 -1.45 -15.29
N THR A 652 -3.38 -1.99 -14.08
CA THR A 652 -4.62 -1.83 -13.31
C THR A 652 -4.54 -0.70 -12.28
N LEU A 653 -3.46 -0.64 -11.51
CA LEU A 653 -3.26 0.34 -10.43
C LEU A 653 -2.51 1.60 -10.89
N GLY A 654 -1.83 1.53 -12.05
CA GLY A 654 -0.85 2.53 -12.45
C GLY A 654 0.50 2.31 -11.77
N ALA A 655 1.56 2.84 -12.37
CA ALA A 655 2.88 2.94 -11.74
C ALA A 655 3.64 4.16 -12.31
N PRO A 656 4.11 5.09 -11.47
CA PRO A 656 4.89 6.23 -11.93
C PRO A 656 6.12 5.80 -12.74
N GLY A 657 6.30 6.40 -13.93
CA GLY A 657 7.36 6.07 -14.88
C GLY A 657 7.07 4.89 -15.79
N GLN A 658 5.87 4.29 -15.72
CA GLN A 658 5.53 3.09 -16.48
C GLN A 658 4.27 3.29 -17.34
N ALA A 659 4.06 4.49 -17.89
CA ALA A 659 2.86 4.77 -18.69
C ALA A 659 2.74 3.89 -19.96
N ASN A 660 3.86 3.63 -20.66
CA ASN A 660 3.91 2.71 -21.80
C ASN A 660 3.64 1.25 -21.41
N TYR A 661 4.25 0.78 -20.31
CA TYR A 661 4.06 -0.57 -19.80
C TYR A 661 2.64 -0.79 -19.26
N ALA A 662 2.10 0.18 -18.52
CA ALA A 662 0.73 0.14 -18.03
C ALA A 662 -0.28 0.10 -19.17
N ALA A 663 -0.09 0.93 -20.22
CA ALA A 663 -0.92 0.90 -21.42
C ALA A 663 -0.94 -0.49 -22.07
N ALA A 664 0.24 -1.08 -22.31
CA ALA A 664 0.35 -2.40 -22.93
C ALA A 664 -0.31 -3.52 -22.11
N ASN A 665 -0.18 -3.48 -20.78
CA ASN A 665 -0.80 -4.48 -19.90
C ASN A 665 -2.32 -4.29 -19.78
N ALA A 666 -2.83 -3.06 -19.82
CA ALA A 666 -4.27 -2.81 -19.85
C ALA A 666 -4.94 -3.35 -21.13
N VAL A 667 -4.22 -3.37 -22.27
CA VAL A 667 -4.69 -4.07 -23.48
C VAL A 667 -4.84 -5.57 -23.23
N LEU A 668 -3.91 -6.21 -22.50
CA LEU A 668 -4.01 -7.64 -22.17
C LEU A 668 -5.22 -7.93 -21.29
N ASP A 669 -5.47 -7.07 -20.31
CA ASP A 669 -6.62 -7.18 -19.40
C ASP A 669 -7.94 -7.04 -20.18
N GLY A 670 -8.03 -6.02 -21.06
CA GLY A 670 -9.16 -5.83 -21.95
C GLY A 670 -9.37 -7.00 -22.91
N LEU A 671 -8.30 -7.53 -23.51
CA LEU A 671 -8.36 -8.66 -24.42
C LEU A 671 -8.85 -9.95 -23.73
N ALA A 672 -8.46 -10.19 -22.48
CA ALA A 672 -8.96 -11.34 -21.73
C ALA A 672 -10.48 -11.23 -21.47
N ALA A 673 -10.96 -10.04 -21.09
CA ALA A 673 -12.39 -9.77 -20.96
C ALA A 673 -13.13 -9.94 -22.30
N HIS A 674 -12.56 -9.42 -23.39
CA HIS A 674 -13.09 -9.55 -24.75
C HIS A 674 -13.23 -11.00 -25.22
N ARG A 675 -12.22 -11.83 -24.94
CA ARG A 675 -12.30 -13.27 -25.27
C ARG A 675 -13.40 -13.96 -24.47
N ARG A 676 -13.49 -13.67 -23.17
CA ARG A 676 -14.48 -14.26 -22.27
C ARG A 676 -15.92 -13.86 -22.61
N SER A 677 -16.17 -12.62 -23.03
CA SER A 677 -17.50 -12.16 -23.47
C SER A 677 -18.01 -12.94 -24.69
N ARG A 678 -17.09 -13.46 -25.52
CA ARG A 678 -17.37 -14.30 -26.70
C ARG A 678 -17.37 -15.81 -26.43
N GLY A 679 -17.26 -16.21 -25.16
CA GLY A 679 -17.20 -17.62 -24.78
C GLY A 679 -15.86 -18.31 -25.09
N LEU A 680 -14.83 -17.55 -25.48
CA LEU A 680 -13.48 -18.08 -25.69
C LEU A 680 -12.70 -18.09 -24.36
N PRO A 681 -11.76 -19.02 -24.15
CA PRO A 681 -10.85 -18.94 -23.01
C PRO A 681 -10.05 -17.64 -23.06
N GLY A 682 -9.89 -17.00 -21.90
CA GLY A 682 -9.13 -15.78 -21.71
C GLY A 682 -8.93 -15.52 -20.23
N LEU A 683 -7.67 -15.39 -19.81
CA LEU A 683 -7.27 -15.07 -18.44
C LEU A 683 -6.07 -14.12 -18.48
N SER A 684 -6.23 -12.90 -17.98
CA SER A 684 -5.12 -11.98 -17.73
C SER A 684 -4.73 -12.01 -16.27
N LEU A 685 -3.43 -12.16 -16.01
CA LEU A 685 -2.84 -12.15 -14.67
C LEU A 685 -2.01 -10.90 -14.52
N ALA A 686 -2.56 -9.89 -13.86
CA ALA A 686 -1.89 -8.64 -13.53
C ALA A 686 -0.96 -8.86 -12.32
N TRP A 687 0.24 -9.37 -12.59
CA TRP A 687 1.19 -9.79 -11.57
C TRP A 687 1.77 -8.63 -10.76
N GLY A 688 1.92 -8.85 -9.45
CA GLY A 688 2.87 -8.13 -8.61
C GLY A 688 4.33 -8.50 -8.95
N PRO A 689 5.33 -7.84 -8.33
CA PRO A 689 6.74 -8.14 -8.57
C PRO A 689 7.12 -9.56 -8.14
N TRP A 690 8.00 -10.22 -8.91
CA TRP A 690 8.58 -11.53 -8.55
C TRP A 690 10.02 -11.34 -8.05
N THR A 691 10.37 -11.89 -6.89
CA THR A 691 11.71 -11.71 -6.28
C THR A 691 12.73 -12.71 -6.83
N GLY A 692 13.99 -12.26 -6.91
CA GLY A 692 15.15 -13.11 -7.23
C GLY A 692 15.28 -13.57 -8.69
N GLN A 693 14.31 -13.27 -9.56
CA GLN A 693 14.26 -13.78 -10.95
C GLN A 693 13.48 -12.83 -11.88
N GLY A 694 13.82 -12.81 -13.18
CA GLY A 694 13.08 -12.07 -14.22
C GLY A 694 13.24 -10.54 -14.15
N MET A 695 12.32 -9.81 -14.78
CA MET A 695 12.38 -8.33 -14.93
C MET A 695 12.47 -7.58 -13.59
N ALA A 696 11.88 -8.12 -12.52
CA ALA A 696 11.95 -7.53 -11.18
C ALA A 696 13.29 -7.78 -10.46
N GLY A 697 14.07 -8.78 -10.90
CA GLY A 697 15.44 -9.02 -10.43
C GLY A 697 16.47 -8.03 -11.00
N GLU A 698 16.11 -7.26 -12.04
CA GLU A 698 16.94 -6.20 -12.63
C GLU A 698 16.63 -4.81 -12.03
N LEU A 699 15.64 -4.72 -11.12
CA LEU A 699 15.29 -3.47 -10.44
C LEU A 699 16.40 -3.04 -9.48
N SER A 700 16.70 -1.74 -9.46
CA SER A 700 17.60 -1.17 -8.47
C SER A 700 17.06 -1.38 -7.04
N PRO A 701 17.92 -1.47 -6.01
CA PRO A 701 17.50 -1.54 -4.61
C PRO A 701 16.51 -0.44 -4.21
N THR A 702 16.66 0.76 -4.80
CA THR A 702 15.77 1.91 -4.62
C THR A 702 14.34 1.63 -5.12
N ASN A 703 14.20 0.99 -6.28
CA ASN A 703 12.90 0.62 -6.84
C ASN A 703 12.19 -0.47 -6.02
N VAL A 704 12.93 -1.44 -5.51
CA VAL A 704 12.40 -2.48 -4.61
C VAL A 704 11.92 -1.86 -3.29
N ALA A 705 12.73 -0.98 -2.68
CA ALA A 705 12.35 -0.28 -1.45
C ALA A 705 11.12 0.63 -1.64
N ARG A 706 10.99 1.29 -2.80
CA ARG A 706 9.82 2.09 -3.17
C ARG A 706 8.55 1.24 -3.25
N MET A 707 8.61 0.07 -3.90
CA MET A 707 7.46 -0.83 -4.00
C MET A 707 7.01 -1.35 -2.63
N ALA A 708 7.97 -1.73 -1.78
CA ALA A 708 7.69 -2.13 -0.40
C ALA A 708 7.00 -1.00 0.40
N ARG A 709 7.44 0.25 0.24
CA ARG A 709 6.80 1.43 0.86
C ARG A 709 5.40 1.72 0.34
N ALA A 710 5.14 1.43 -0.95
CA ALA A 710 3.79 1.50 -1.53
C ALA A 710 2.90 0.31 -1.14
N GLY A 711 3.37 -0.55 -0.23
CA GLY A 711 2.62 -1.70 0.27
C GLY A 711 2.58 -2.89 -0.69
N VAL A 712 3.46 -2.95 -1.70
CA VAL A 712 3.55 -4.09 -2.63
C VAL A 712 4.77 -4.93 -2.31
N ILE A 713 4.55 -6.18 -1.92
CA ILE A 713 5.60 -7.13 -1.52
C ILE A 713 5.91 -8.08 -2.68
N GLY A 714 7.19 -8.40 -2.83
CA GLY A 714 7.69 -9.37 -3.81
C GLY A 714 7.17 -10.80 -3.60
N LEU A 715 6.81 -11.46 -4.70
CA LEU A 715 6.38 -12.86 -4.76
C LEU A 715 7.57 -13.76 -5.07
N SER A 716 7.75 -14.85 -4.31
CA SER A 716 8.71 -15.88 -4.72
C SER A 716 8.21 -16.64 -5.96
N ALA A 717 9.11 -17.38 -6.63
CA ALA A 717 8.70 -18.25 -7.73
C ALA A 717 7.64 -19.30 -7.32
N ALA A 718 7.73 -19.81 -6.08
CA ALA A 718 6.76 -20.75 -5.55
C ALA A 718 5.40 -20.08 -5.31
N ASP A 719 5.37 -18.88 -4.73
CA ASP A 719 4.14 -18.11 -4.52
C ASP A 719 3.46 -17.79 -5.84
N GLY A 720 4.24 -17.36 -6.83
CA GLY A 720 3.75 -17.04 -8.16
C GLY A 720 3.12 -18.25 -8.86
N LEU A 721 3.76 -19.43 -8.80
CA LEU A 721 3.19 -20.65 -9.37
C LEU A 721 1.93 -21.13 -8.63
N ALA A 722 1.89 -21.01 -7.29
CA ALA A 722 0.70 -21.32 -6.51
C ALA A 722 -0.47 -20.38 -6.84
N LEU A 723 -0.19 -19.08 -7.05
CA LEU A 723 -1.17 -18.10 -7.49
C LEU A 723 -1.64 -18.34 -8.93
N LEU A 724 -0.77 -18.82 -9.81
CA LEU A 724 -1.16 -19.27 -11.15
C LEU A 724 -2.16 -20.42 -11.07
N ASP A 725 -1.93 -21.41 -10.21
CA ASP A 725 -2.86 -22.52 -9.99
C ASP A 725 -4.19 -22.08 -9.37
N ALA A 726 -4.17 -21.08 -8.48
CA ALA A 726 -5.38 -20.48 -7.93
C ALA A 726 -6.17 -19.73 -9.00
N ALA A 727 -5.47 -18.94 -9.83
CA ALA A 727 -6.10 -18.13 -10.87
C ALA A 727 -6.69 -18.97 -12.01
N LEU A 728 -6.02 -20.06 -12.41
CA LEU A 728 -6.55 -21.02 -13.38
C LEU A 728 -7.84 -21.73 -12.93
N ARG A 729 -8.11 -21.72 -11.61
CA ARG A 729 -9.35 -22.26 -11.03
C ARG A 729 -10.44 -21.21 -10.85
N ALA A 730 -10.07 -19.93 -10.84
CA ALA A 730 -10.99 -18.82 -10.67
C ALA A 730 -11.73 -18.55 -12.00
N ASP A 731 -13.05 -18.34 -11.92
CA ASP A 731 -13.87 -18.03 -13.10
C ASP A 731 -13.96 -16.51 -13.31
N GLN A 732 -12.81 -15.88 -13.55
CA GLN A 732 -12.68 -14.44 -13.78
C GLN A 732 -11.73 -14.17 -14.96
N PRO A 733 -12.05 -13.21 -15.85
CA PRO A 733 -11.20 -12.87 -17.00
C PRO A 733 -9.88 -12.18 -16.60
N VAL A 734 -9.88 -11.42 -15.51
CA VAL A 734 -8.75 -10.60 -15.07
C VAL A 734 -8.57 -10.75 -13.57
N LEU A 735 -7.36 -11.13 -13.15
CA LEU A 735 -6.99 -11.33 -11.76
C LEU A 735 -5.66 -10.66 -11.44
N LEU A 736 -5.51 -10.18 -10.21
CA LEU A 736 -4.32 -9.51 -9.71
C LEU A 736 -3.66 -10.39 -8.64
N PRO A 737 -2.76 -11.31 -9.02
CA PRO A 737 -1.91 -12.02 -8.08
C PRO A 737 -0.81 -11.08 -7.55
N VAL A 738 -1.04 -10.50 -6.37
CA VAL A 738 -0.15 -9.52 -5.74
C VAL A 738 -0.21 -9.62 -4.23
N ARG A 739 0.95 -9.59 -3.57
CA ARG A 739 1.03 -9.54 -2.11
C ARG A 739 1.01 -8.09 -1.67
N LEU A 740 -0.09 -7.68 -1.04
CA LEU A 740 -0.24 -6.33 -0.49
C LEU A 740 0.01 -6.34 1.02
N ALA A 741 0.78 -5.38 1.52
CA ALA A 741 0.86 -5.07 2.94
C ALA A 741 -0.43 -4.36 3.36
N VAL A 742 -0.97 -4.72 4.54
CA VAL A 742 -2.11 -3.99 5.11
C VAL A 742 -1.67 -2.54 5.34
N PRO A 743 -2.40 -1.53 4.83
CA PRO A 743 -2.06 -0.14 5.10
C PRO A 743 -2.10 0.08 6.62
N SER A 744 -0.95 0.42 7.23
CA SER A 744 -0.96 0.92 8.60
C SER A 744 -1.78 2.20 8.64
N PRO A 745 -2.56 2.46 9.71
CA PRO A 745 -3.20 3.75 9.92
C PRO A 745 -2.12 4.82 10.13
N GLY A 746 -1.67 5.42 9.04
CA GLY A 746 -0.77 6.57 8.99
C GLY A 746 -1.52 7.84 8.56
N PRO A 747 -0.83 9.00 8.49
CA PRO A 747 -1.41 10.26 8.05
C PRO A 747 -1.76 10.30 6.55
N ASP A 748 -1.21 9.38 5.74
CA ASP A 748 -1.41 9.36 4.29
C ASP A 748 -2.78 8.77 3.89
N PRO A 749 -3.49 9.37 2.91
CA PRO A 749 -4.78 8.88 2.45
C PRO A 749 -4.66 7.51 1.74
N VAL A 750 -5.56 6.58 2.08
CA VAL A 750 -5.64 5.26 1.44
C VAL A 750 -6.02 5.42 -0.05
N PRO A 751 -5.26 4.82 -0.99
CA PRO A 751 -5.55 4.88 -2.42
C PRO A 751 -6.99 4.43 -2.75
N ALA A 752 -7.66 5.12 -3.67
CA ALA A 752 -9.09 4.93 -3.96
C ALA A 752 -9.47 3.47 -4.28
N MET A 753 -8.63 2.76 -5.05
CA MET A 753 -8.84 1.34 -5.37
C MET A 753 -8.77 0.40 -4.16
N LEU A 754 -8.08 0.79 -3.08
CA LEU A 754 -7.88 -0.03 -1.89
C LEU A 754 -8.91 0.25 -0.78
N ARG A 755 -9.73 1.29 -0.92
CA ARG A 755 -10.71 1.74 0.11
C ARG A 755 -11.70 0.65 0.57
N ASP A 756 -11.93 -0.38 -0.26
CA ASP A 756 -12.86 -1.50 0.01
C ASP A 756 -12.18 -2.84 0.33
N LEU A 757 -10.84 -2.87 0.46
CA LEU A 757 -10.10 -4.04 0.94
C LEU A 757 -10.25 -4.16 2.47
N ASP A 758 -11.43 -4.67 2.86
CA ASP A 758 -11.90 -5.13 4.18
C ASP A 758 -11.64 -4.22 5.40
N PRO A 759 -12.72 -3.58 5.89
CA PRO A 759 -13.32 -4.02 7.14
C PRO A 759 -14.67 -4.72 6.87
N ASP A 760 -14.74 -5.98 7.26
CA ASP A 760 -15.86 -6.94 7.25
C ASP A 760 -17.26 -6.45 6.79
N PRO A 761 -17.89 -7.08 5.77
CA PRO A 761 -19.25 -6.76 5.34
C PRO A 761 -20.39 -7.11 6.34
N VAL A 762 -20.11 -7.70 7.51
CA VAL A 762 -21.17 -8.16 8.45
C VAL A 762 -21.65 -7.11 9.47
N ARG A 763 -21.07 -5.91 9.56
CA ARG A 763 -21.62 -4.84 10.43
C ARG A 763 -21.58 -3.43 9.82
N ARG A 764 -22.51 -3.14 8.91
CA ARG A 764 -23.03 -1.77 8.78
C ARG A 764 -24.29 -1.63 9.64
N PRO A 765 -24.30 -0.82 10.71
CA PRO A 765 -25.58 -0.34 11.23
C PRO A 765 -26.21 0.55 10.15
N ALA A 766 -27.49 0.32 9.89
CA ALA A 766 -28.31 1.12 9.00
C ALA A 766 -28.14 2.61 9.31
N ALA A 767 -27.97 3.41 8.26
CA ALA A 767 -27.91 4.85 8.32
C ALA A 767 -29.13 5.40 9.08
N ASN A 768 -28.88 6.06 10.20
CA ASN A 768 -29.91 6.81 10.89
C ASN A 768 -30.09 8.14 10.16
N SER A 769 -31.16 8.22 9.37
CA SER A 769 -31.70 9.44 8.78
C SER A 769 -32.09 10.43 9.88
N GLY A 770 -31.54 11.65 9.84
CA GLY A 770 -32.18 12.81 10.47
C GLY A 770 -31.28 13.81 11.20
N ARG A 771 -30.66 14.75 10.45
CA ARG A 771 -30.77 16.22 10.67
C ARG A 771 -30.00 16.99 9.60
N PRO A 772 -30.50 18.18 9.20
CA PRO A 772 -29.96 18.92 8.06
C PRO A 772 -28.67 19.64 8.45
N VAL A 773 -27.60 19.40 7.68
CA VAL A 773 -26.39 20.23 7.72
C VAL A 773 -26.68 21.51 6.95
N ALA A 774 -26.44 22.65 7.60
CA ALA A 774 -26.68 23.97 7.05
C ALA A 774 -25.81 24.24 5.80
N ARG A 775 -26.44 24.94 4.84
CA ARG A 775 -25.91 25.35 3.55
C ARG A 775 -24.73 26.32 3.65
N GLY A 776 -23.75 26.15 2.77
CA GLY A 776 -23.30 27.20 1.85
C GLY A 776 -22.05 28.02 2.23
N GLY A 777 -20.92 27.63 1.65
CA GLY A 777 -19.75 28.49 1.40
C GLY A 777 -18.83 27.80 0.38
N PRO A 778 -18.23 28.52 -0.60
CA PRO A 778 -17.39 27.90 -1.62
C PRO A 778 -16.20 27.20 -0.96
N ALA A 779 -15.83 26.04 -1.50
CA ALA A 779 -14.71 25.23 -1.06
C ALA A 779 -13.42 26.08 -1.05
N ARG A 780 -13.04 26.56 0.13
CA ARG A 780 -11.65 26.90 0.39
C ARG A 780 -10.91 25.59 0.59
N GLN A 781 -9.88 25.39 -0.22
CA GLN A 781 -8.82 24.40 -0.08
C GLN A 781 -8.65 23.98 1.38
N ALA A 782 -8.87 22.71 1.68
CA ALA A 782 -8.46 22.14 2.96
C ALA A 782 -6.93 22.12 2.97
N THR A 783 -6.32 23.18 3.51
CA THR A 783 -4.88 23.21 3.79
C THR A 783 -4.57 22.26 4.93
N ASP A 784 -3.71 21.28 4.69
CA ASP A 784 -3.18 20.36 5.69
C ASP A 784 -2.35 21.15 6.76
N PRO A 785 -2.29 20.74 8.04
CA PRO A 785 -1.89 21.61 9.14
C PRO A 785 -0.39 21.96 9.16
N ALA A 786 0.49 21.27 8.44
CA ALA A 786 1.94 21.51 8.49
C ALA A 786 2.33 22.89 7.91
N TRP A 787 1.80 23.24 6.75
CA TRP A 787 2.13 24.50 6.08
C TRP A 787 1.47 25.71 6.72
N SER A 788 0.23 25.56 7.20
CA SER A 788 -0.43 26.60 8.00
C SER A 788 0.32 26.84 9.32
N ARG A 789 0.87 25.78 9.94
CA ARG A 789 1.74 25.89 11.12
C ARG A 789 3.04 26.64 10.79
N ILE A 790 3.73 26.28 9.71
CA ILE A 790 4.97 26.95 9.29
C ILE A 790 4.71 28.42 8.91
N ALA A 791 3.63 28.72 8.19
CA ALA A 791 3.24 30.08 7.84
C ALA A 791 2.94 30.95 9.09
N ALA A 792 2.41 30.33 10.15
CA ALA A 792 2.13 30.99 11.44
C ALA A 792 3.38 31.22 12.31
N LEU A 793 4.53 30.60 12.00
CA LEU A 793 5.77 30.83 12.75
C LEU A 793 6.34 32.25 12.51
N PRO A 794 7.11 32.80 13.46
CA PRO A 794 7.87 34.03 13.26
C PRO A 794 8.83 33.91 12.05
N ALA A 795 9.02 34.98 11.29
CA ALA A 795 9.80 34.97 10.04
C ALA A 795 11.21 34.34 10.20
N ARG A 796 11.85 34.55 11.35
CA ARG A 796 13.17 33.99 11.70
C ARG A 796 13.19 32.46 11.91
N GLU A 797 12.04 31.85 12.21
CA GLU A 797 11.89 30.42 12.52
C GLU A 797 11.35 29.61 11.32
N ARG A 798 10.78 30.28 10.31
CA ARG A 798 10.21 29.63 9.11
C ARG A 798 11.23 28.88 8.27
N GLY A 799 12.41 29.46 8.08
CA GLY A 799 13.46 28.86 7.23
C GLY A 799 13.95 27.51 7.76
N ALA A 800 14.16 27.42 9.08
CA ALA A 800 14.55 26.16 9.73
C ALA A 800 13.45 25.10 9.62
N ALA A 801 12.20 25.48 9.88
CA ALA A 801 11.06 24.57 9.80
C ALA A 801 10.80 24.05 8.36
N LEU A 802 11.03 24.89 7.33
CA LEU A 802 10.96 24.46 5.93
C LEU A 802 12.10 23.52 5.56
N LEU A 803 13.31 23.77 6.05
CA LEU A 803 14.44 22.88 5.82
C LEU A 803 14.21 21.51 6.46
N ASP A 804 13.70 21.47 7.69
CA ASP A 804 13.35 20.22 8.36
C ASP A 804 12.26 19.46 7.59
N LEU A 805 11.21 20.15 7.12
CA LEU A 805 10.18 19.55 6.27
C LEU A 805 10.78 18.96 4.98
N VAL A 806 11.65 19.67 4.28
CA VAL A 806 12.31 19.16 3.06
C VAL A 806 13.18 17.94 3.40
N ARG A 807 13.98 17.98 4.47
CA ARG A 807 14.84 16.87 4.90
C ARG A 807 14.05 15.64 5.33
N GLU A 808 12.90 15.82 6.00
CA GLU A 808 11.98 14.75 6.36
C GLU A 808 11.45 14.04 5.12
N ASN A 809 10.98 14.81 4.13
CA ASN A 809 10.47 14.24 2.89
C ASN A 809 11.58 13.57 2.05
N VAL A 810 12.80 14.13 2.04
CA VAL A 810 13.96 13.51 1.40
C VAL A 810 14.33 12.19 2.07
N ALA A 811 14.39 12.17 3.40
CA ALA A 811 14.67 10.96 4.15
C ALA A 811 13.63 9.87 3.88
N ALA A 812 12.35 10.24 3.81
CA ALA A 812 11.26 9.32 3.49
C ALA A 812 11.36 8.76 2.06
N VAL A 813 11.70 9.58 1.06
CA VAL A 813 11.84 9.16 -0.35
C VAL A 813 13.03 8.22 -0.54
N LEU A 814 14.19 8.55 0.03
CA LEU A 814 15.42 7.78 -0.17
C LEU A 814 15.61 6.65 0.85
N GLY A 815 14.78 6.59 1.90
CA GLY A 815 14.86 5.56 2.94
C GLY A 815 15.99 5.79 3.95
N PHE A 816 16.36 7.05 4.20
CA PHE A 816 17.29 7.37 5.28
C PHE A 816 16.63 7.18 6.66
N PRO A 817 17.41 6.84 7.71
CA PRO A 817 16.86 6.57 9.05
C PRO A 817 16.23 7.80 9.72
N GLY A 818 16.40 9.00 9.16
CA GLY A 818 15.73 10.22 9.61
C GLY A 818 16.26 11.47 8.89
N PRO A 819 15.62 12.65 9.10
CA PRO A 819 15.99 13.90 8.43
C PRO A 819 17.43 14.34 8.74
N GLN A 820 17.97 13.96 9.90
CA GLN A 820 19.33 14.32 10.31
C GLN A 820 20.42 13.64 9.48
N ALA A 821 20.11 12.51 8.84
CA ALA A 821 21.04 11.83 7.94
C ALA A 821 21.13 12.49 6.55
N VAL A 822 20.26 13.47 6.25
CA VAL A 822 20.25 14.20 4.99
C VAL A 822 21.12 15.45 5.13
N ASP A 823 22.20 15.55 4.38
CA ASP A 823 23.02 16.76 4.32
C ASP A 823 22.25 17.88 3.59
N PRO A 824 22.00 19.04 4.23
CA PRO A 824 21.24 20.14 3.62
C PRO A 824 21.94 20.81 2.43
N GLY A 825 23.28 20.75 2.36
CA GLY A 825 24.08 21.37 1.29
C GLY A 825 24.36 20.45 0.11
N ARG A 826 24.15 19.14 0.26
CA ARG A 826 24.47 18.15 -0.77
C ARG A 826 23.40 18.15 -1.86
N GLY A 827 23.84 18.04 -3.12
CA GLY A 827 22.95 18.04 -4.27
C GLY A 827 22.03 16.81 -4.29
N PHE A 828 20.79 16.97 -4.76
CA PHE A 828 19.82 15.86 -4.84
C PHE A 828 20.34 14.67 -5.66
N LEU A 829 21.00 14.91 -6.79
CA LEU A 829 21.61 13.85 -7.62
C LEU A 829 22.69 13.07 -6.84
N ASP A 830 23.53 13.76 -6.07
CA ASP A 830 24.59 13.14 -5.26
C ASP A 830 24.04 12.39 -4.04
N LEU A 831 22.81 12.71 -3.61
CA LEU A 831 22.05 11.99 -2.58
C LEU A 831 21.37 10.74 -3.15
N GLY A 832 21.35 10.57 -4.49
CA GLY A 832 20.75 9.42 -5.16
C GLY A 832 19.35 9.67 -5.72
N PHE A 833 18.95 10.93 -5.91
CA PHE A 833 17.72 11.22 -6.65
C PHE A 833 17.88 10.96 -8.14
N ASP A 834 16.88 10.30 -8.70
CA ASP A 834 16.59 10.21 -10.13
C ASP A 834 15.27 10.95 -10.48
N SER A 835 14.87 10.90 -11.74
CA SER A 835 13.65 11.55 -12.25
C SER A 835 12.36 11.05 -11.58
N LEU A 836 12.32 9.83 -11.03
CA LEU A 836 11.14 9.26 -10.37
C LEU A 836 11.08 9.65 -8.89
N THR A 837 12.20 9.57 -8.18
CA THR A 837 12.28 10.02 -6.79
C THR A 837 12.04 11.53 -6.68
N ALA A 838 12.38 12.30 -7.73
CA ALA A 838 12.08 13.72 -7.85
C ALA A 838 10.58 14.00 -7.83
N ILE A 839 9.81 13.23 -8.61
CA ILE A 839 8.35 13.33 -8.69
C ILE A 839 7.72 12.91 -7.35
N GLU A 840 8.25 11.87 -6.69
CA GLU A 840 7.77 11.43 -5.38
C GLU A 840 7.97 12.51 -4.30
N LEU A 841 9.15 13.15 -4.26
CA LEU A 841 9.42 14.27 -3.36
C LEU A 841 8.48 15.45 -3.64
N ARG A 842 8.31 15.82 -4.91
CA ARG A 842 7.38 16.89 -5.32
C ARG A 842 5.95 16.58 -4.87
N ASN A 843 5.45 15.38 -5.16
CA ASN A 843 4.09 14.96 -4.79
C ASN A 843 3.86 15.02 -3.28
N ARG A 844 4.85 14.60 -2.49
CA ARG A 844 4.77 14.71 -1.02
C ARG A 844 4.74 16.16 -0.54
N LEU A 845 5.57 17.02 -1.12
CA LEU A 845 5.59 18.45 -0.80
C LEU A 845 4.31 19.17 -1.25
N ASP A 846 3.73 18.79 -2.40
CA ASP A 846 2.43 19.30 -2.90
C ASP A 846 1.29 18.90 -1.96
N THR A 847 1.24 17.63 -1.55
CA THR A 847 0.23 17.08 -0.63
C THR A 847 0.26 17.80 0.72
N GLY A 848 1.46 18.13 1.22
CA GLY A 848 1.61 18.91 2.44
C GLY A 848 1.24 20.39 2.25
N SER A 849 1.60 21.00 1.11
CA SER A 849 1.55 22.46 0.91
C SER A 849 0.22 23.01 0.41
N GLY A 850 -0.62 22.16 -0.21
CA GLY A 850 -1.78 22.61 -0.97
C GLY A 850 -1.41 23.46 -2.19
N ARG A 851 -0.13 23.41 -2.61
CA ARG A 851 0.42 24.13 -3.77
C ARG A 851 0.77 23.14 -4.88
N GLN A 852 0.93 23.67 -6.09
CA GLN A 852 1.43 22.92 -7.24
C GLN A 852 2.87 23.34 -7.50
N LEU A 853 3.83 22.52 -7.11
CA LEU A 853 5.25 22.73 -7.37
C LEU A 853 5.59 22.24 -8.79
N PRO A 854 6.52 22.93 -9.50
CA PRO A 854 6.90 22.54 -10.86
C PRO A 854 7.62 21.19 -10.91
N ALA A 855 7.49 20.45 -12.01
CA ALA A 855 8.17 19.15 -12.19
C ALA A 855 9.71 19.27 -12.26
N THR A 856 10.24 20.46 -12.49
CA THR A 856 11.68 20.77 -12.54
C THR A 856 12.28 21.14 -11.18
N LEU A 857 11.50 21.06 -10.09
CA LEU A 857 11.83 21.55 -8.76
C LEU A 857 13.27 21.23 -8.30
N ILE A 858 13.69 19.97 -8.41
CA ILE A 858 15.02 19.54 -7.93
C ILE A 858 16.17 19.97 -8.86
N PHE A 859 15.87 20.37 -10.10
CA PHE A 859 16.86 20.86 -11.06
C PHE A 859 17.04 22.38 -10.91
N ASP A 860 15.93 23.09 -10.67
CA ASP A 860 15.93 24.52 -10.42
C ASP A 860 16.48 24.85 -9.02
N TYR A 861 16.27 23.95 -8.06
CA TYR A 861 16.71 24.07 -6.66
C TYR A 861 17.49 22.80 -6.26
N PRO A 862 18.81 22.77 -6.50
CA PRO A 862 19.56 21.51 -6.55
C PRO A 862 19.89 20.88 -5.19
N SER A 863 19.60 21.53 -4.06
CA SER A 863 19.84 20.99 -2.71
C SER A 863 18.67 21.22 -1.76
N PRO A 864 18.55 20.44 -0.67
CA PRO A 864 17.50 20.63 0.34
C PRO A 864 17.44 22.06 0.91
N ALA A 865 18.60 22.69 1.14
CA ALA A 865 18.67 24.07 1.61
C ALA A 865 18.12 25.08 0.59
N VAL A 866 18.53 24.96 -0.68
CA VAL A 866 18.10 25.87 -1.74
C VAL A 866 16.59 25.71 -2.01
N LEU A 867 16.08 24.48 -1.94
CA LEU A 867 14.64 24.22 -2.06
C LEU A 867 13.85 24.82 -0.90
N ALA A 868 14.33 24.68 0.33
CA ALA A 868 13.67 25.29 1.50
C ALA A 868 13.62 26.83 1.43
N GLU A 869 14.67 27.47 0.93
CA GLU A 869 14.70 28.92 0.68
C GLU A 869 13.66 29.34 -0.36
N HIS A 870 13.57 28.61 -1.47
CA HIS A 870 12.57 28.88 -2.51
C HIS A 870 11.14 28.77 -1.97
N LEU A 871 10.84 27.69 -1.26
CA LEU A 871 9.54 27.50 -0.61
C LEU A 871 9.21 28.62 0.39
N GLY A 872 10.22 29.15 1.08
CA GLY A 872 10.09 30.31 1.98
C GLY A 872 9.79 31.62 1.25
N ALA A 873 10.43 31.85 0.10
CA ALA A 873 10.15 33.00 -0.76
C ALA A 873 8.72 32.95 -1.31
N GLU A 874 8.22 31.78 -1.70
CA GLU A 874 6.83 31.65 -2.12
C GLU A 874 5.82 31.77 -0.96
N LEU A 875 6.19 31.36 0.26
CA LEU A 875 5.36 31.54 1.45
C LEU A 875 5.14 33.02 1.82
N THR A 876 6.13 33.86 1.54
CA THR A 876 6.07 35.29 1.84
C THR A 876 5.33 36.11 0.78
N GLN A 877 5.25 35.63 -0.46
CA GLN A 877 4.42 36.23 -1.52
C GLN A 877 2.90 36.07 -1.30
N GLN A 878 2.46 35.29 -0.31
CA GLN A 878 1.06 35.10 0.05
C GLN A 878 0.61 35.81 1.34
N ALA A 879 1.45 36.63 2.00
CA ALA A 879 0.90 37.58 2.96
C ALA A 879 0.07 38.60 2.16
N PRO A 880 -1.21 38.85 2.51
CA PRO A 880 -1.97 39.90 1.83
C PRO A 880 -1.17 41.20 1.98
N SER A 881 -0.66 41.70 0.86
CA SER A 881 -0.14 43.06 0.79
C SER A 881 -1.32 43.96 1.15
N VAL A 882 -1.36 44.41 2.40
CA VAL A 882 -2.00 45.67 2.70
C VAL A 882 -1.11 46.70 2.01
N VAL A 883 -1.45 47.03 0.76
CA VAL A 883 -0.89 48.23 0.13
C VAL A 883 -1.26 49.36 1.09
N PRO A 884 -0.29 50.10 1.66
CA PRO A 884 -0.61 51.24 2.49
C PRO A 884 -1.60 52.11 1.73
N LEU A 885 -2.69 52.51 2.37
CA LEU A 885 -3.75 53.29 1.70
C LEU A 885 -3.14 54.52 1.00
N ASP A 886 -2.11 55.10 1.60
CA ASP A 886 -1.31 56.21 1.07
C ASP A 886 -0.67 55.87 -0.28
N ALA A 887 -0.08 54.68 -0.45
CA ALA A 887 0.53 54.28 -1.73
C ALA A 887 -0.52 54.06 -2.83
N SER A 888 -1.72 53.60 -2.46
CA SER A 888 -2.85 53.47 -3.40
C SER A 888 -3.45 54.83 -3.77
N LEU A 889 -3.47 55.78 -2.82
CA LEU A 889 -3.91 57.15 -3.05
C LEU A 889 -2.92 57.90 -3.95
N THR A 890 -1.62 57.78 -3.71
CA THR A 890 -0.58 58.36 -4.58
C THR A 890 -0.64 57.80 -6.01
N ALA A 891 -0.89 56.49 -6.17
CA ALA A 891 -1.06 55.88 -7.49
C ALA A 891 -2.34 56.37 -8.20
N LEU A 892 -3.44 56.59 -7.46
CA LEU A 892 -4.67 57.14 -8.00
C LEU A 892 -4.51 58.62 -8.40
N GLU A 893 -3.83 59.43 -7.60
CA GLU A 893 -3.50 60.82 -7.92
C GLU A 893 -2.64 60.90 -9.18
N ALA A 894 -1.57 60.11 -9.27
CA ALA A 894 -0.71 60.06 -10.45
C ALA A 894 -1.48 59.63 -11.72
N ALA A 895 -2.42 58.70 -11.61
CA ALA A 895 -3.26 58.26 -12.72
C ALA A 895 -4.27 59.35 -13.17
N ILE A 896 -4.82 60.12 -12.22
CA ILE A 896 -5.74 61.24 -12.51
C ILE A 896 -4.97 62.41 -13.15
N GLU A 897 -3.79 62.73 -12.65
CA GLU A 897 -2.93 63.77 -13.24
C GLU A 897 -2.47 63.40 -14.65
N ALA A 898 -2.08 62.14 -14.88
CA ALA A 898 -1.73 61.64 -16.21
C ALA A 898 -2.92 61.70 -17.18
N ALA A 899 -4.14 61.39 -16.72
CA ALA A 899 -5.35 61.48 -17.53
C ALA A 899 -5.76 62.94 -17.84
N LEU A 900 -5.50 63.87 -16.93
CA LEU A 900 -5.74 65.31 -17.14
C LEU A 900 -4.69 65.93 -18.08
N ALA A 901 -3.43 65.50 -17.99
CA ALA A 901 -2.33 65.98 -18.83
C ALA A 901 -2.41 65.48 -20.28
N THR A 902 -3.00 64.31 -20.50
CA THR A 902 -3.16 63.71 -21.84
C THR A 902 -4.44 64.13 -22.58
N GLY A 903 -5.33 64.87 -21.89
CA GLY A 903 -6.60 65.37 -22.43
C GLY A 903 -7.66 64.27 -22.54
N VAL A 904 -8.68 64.32 -21.67
CA VAL A 904 -9.79 63.35 -21.71
C VAL A 904 -10.65 63.61 -22.96
N PRO A 905 -10.91 62.59 -23.82
CA PRO A 905 -11.52 62.83 -25.13
C PRO A 905 -13.01 63.21 -25.11
N ASP A 906 -13.69 63.06 -23.97
CA ASP A 906 -15.15 63.19 -23.87
C ASP A 906 -15.59 63.83 -22.54
N ALA A 907 -16.39 64.90 -22.63
CA ALA A 907 -16.97 65.59 -21.49
C ALA A 907 -17.88 64.68 -20.63
N GLY A 908 -18.45 63.63 -21.24
CA GLY A 908 -19.24 62.60 -20.54
C GLY A 908 -18.40 61.77 -19.56
N ALA A 909 -17.19 61.36 -19.96
CA ALA A 909 -16.28 60.56 -19.15
C ALA A 909 -15.78 61.32 -17.91
N HIS A 910 -15.52 62.63 -18.06
CA HIS A 910 -15.13 63.49 -16.94
C HIS A 910 -16.21 63.56 -15.85
N SER A 911 -17.47 63.75 -16.23
CA SER A 911 -18.57 63.83 -15.27
C SER A 911 -18.83 62.49 -14.55
N GLY A 912 -18.68 61.37 -15.26
CA GLY A 912 -18.83 60.02 -14.70
C GLY A 912 -17.72 59.66 -13.69
N ILE A 913 -16.47 60.00 -14.00
CA ILE A 913 -15.33 59.79 -13.09
C ILE A 913 -15.47 60.70 -11.86
N ALA A 914 -15.81 61.97 -12.04
CA ALA A 914 -16.06 62.91 -10.94
C ALA A 914 -17.26 62.50 -10.06
N GLY A 915 -18.27 61.85 -10.64
CA GLY A 915 -19.40 61.27 -9.89
C GLY A 915 -18.98 60.08 -9.03
N ARG A 916 -18.17 59.18 -9.58
CA ARG A 916 -17.66 58.00 -8.85
C ARG A 916 -16.70 58.38 -7.71
N LEU A 917 -15.80 59.34 -7.94
CA LEU A 917 -14.89 59.84 -6.89
C LEU A 917 -15.66 60.52 -5.76
N ARG A 918 -16.70 61.33 -6.08
CA ARG A 918 -17.58 61.92 -5.05
C ARG A 918 -18.39 60.88 -4.29
N SER A 919 -18.86 59.82 -4.95
CA SER A 919 -19.57 58.72 -4.28
C SER A 919 -18.65 57.92 -3.36
N LEU A 920 -17.40 57.68 -3.76
CA LEU A 920 -16.38 57.04 -2.92
C LEU A 920 -16.04 57.91 -1.70
N ALA A 921 -15.84 59.21 -1.89
CA ALA A 921 -15.60 60.16 -0.80
C ALA A 921 -16.80 60.24 0.16
N ALA A 922 -18.02 60.31 -0.35
CA ALA A 922 -19.24 60.34 0.47
C ALA A 922 -19.40 59.05 1.31
N ARG A 923 -19.16 57.88 0.73
CA ARG A 923 -19.18 56.59 1.46
C ARG A 923 -18.09 56.50 2.52
N TRP A 924 -16.92 57.07 2.26
CA TRP A 924 -15.83 57.13 3.24
C TRP A 924 -16.16 58.06 4.42
N SER A 925 -16.77 59.21 4.14
CA SER A 925 -17.24 60.15 5.16
C SER A 925 -18.46 59.65 5.94
N GLU A 926 -19.37 58.89 5.32
CA GLU A 926 -20.49 58.24 6.00
C GLU A 926 -20.01 57.15 6.98
N GLY A 927 -18.91 56.45 6.65
CA GLY A 927 -18.25 55.51 7.56
C GLY A 927 -17.51 56.17 8.74
N HIS A 928 -17.31 57.50 8.70
CA HIS A 928 -16.67 58.30 9.74
C HIS A 928 -17.63 59.24 10.50
N ARG A 929 -18.95 59.12 10.31
CA ARG A 929 -19.90 59.69 11.28
C ARG A 929 -19.78 58.87 12.57
N ALA A 930 -18.96 59.37 13.49
CA ALA A 930 -19.00 58.97 14.88
C ALA A 930 -20.45 59.04 15.37
N ASP A 931 -20.91 57.98 16.03
CA ASP A 931 -22.15 58.01 16.80
C ASP A 931 -22.17 59.24 17.71
N PRO A 932 -23.31 59.91 17.89
CA PRO A 932 -23.41 61.07 18.75
C PRO A 932 -23.03 60.65 20.18
N MET A 933 -22.13 61.41 20.80
CA MET A 933 -21.89 61.36 22.24
C MET A 933 -23.24 61.40 22.98
N PRO A 934 -23.45 60.59 24.04
CA PRO A 934 -24.67 60.64 24.81
C PRO A 934 -24.86 62.06 25.33
N ALA A 935 -26.10 62.56 25.33
CA ALA A 935 -26.46 63.77 26.04
C ALA A 935 -25.96 63.65 27.48
N ALA A 936 -24.86 64.34 27.78
CA ALA A 936 -24.50 64.68 29.15
C ALA A 936 -25.52 65.72 29.60
N ASP A 937 -26.14 65.42 30.73
CA ASP A 937 -27.14 66.21 31.41
C ASP A 937 -26.64 67.65 31.62
N LEU A 938 -27.14 68.60 30.82
CA LEU A 938 -26.79 70.03 30.91
C LEU A 938 -27.35 70.71 32.17
N ASP A 939 -28.07 69.97 33.01
CA ASP A 939 -28.58 70.47 34.30
C ASP A 939 -27.59 70.24 35.47
N ALA A 940 -26.42 69.63 35.23
CA ALA A 940 -25.43 69.30 36.28
C ALA A 940 -24.00 69.84 36.08
N ALA A 941 -23.73 70.62 35.02
CA ALA A 941 -22.40 71.20 34.79
C ALA A 941 -22.26 72.57 35.48
N GLY A 942 -21.21 72.72 36.29
CA GLY A 942 -20.87 74.01 36.92
C GLY A 942 -20.36 75.03 35.90
N VAL A 943 -20.53 76.33 36.19
CA VAL A 943 -20.17 77.45 35.29
C VAL A 943 -18.73 77.38 34.78
N GLU A 944 -17.79 76.78 35.53
CA GLU A 944 -16.39 76.62 35.10
C GLU A 944 -16.20 75.59 33.96
N GLU A 945 -17.04 74.55 33.88
CA GLU A 945 -16.97 73.54 32.81
C GLU A 945 -17.49 74.08 31.47
N ILE A 946 -18.43 75.03 31.51
CA ILE A 946 -18.97 75.67 30.30
C ILE A 946 -17.92 76.59 29.65
N PHE A 947 -17.09 77.27 30.45
CA PHE A 947 -16.00 78.10 29.90
C PHE A 947 -14.88 77.24 29.30
N GLY A 948 -14.59 76.06 29.86
CA GLY A 948 -13.60 75.15 29.30
C GLY A 948 -13.98 74.59 27.93
N ILE A 949 -15.28 74.37 27.67
CA ILE A 949 -15.78 73.90 26.36
C ILE A 949 -15.73 75.01 25.31
N LEU A 950 -15.98 76.27 25.70
CA LEU A 950 -15.91 77.42 24.79
C LEU A 950 -14.48 77.81 24.40
N ASP A 951 -13.51 77.70 25.31
CA ASP A 951 -12.10 77.98 25.00
C ASP A 951 -11.51 76.92 24.06
N ALA A 952 -11.88 75.65 24.23
CA ALA A 952 -11.46 74.56 23.34
C ALA A 952 -12.02 74.69 21.91
N GLU A 953 -13.20 75.30 21.74
CA GLU A 953 -13.81 75.52 20.43
C GLU A 953 -13.24 76.75 19.70
N LEU A 954 -12.71 77.74 20.43
CA LEU A 954 -12.04 78.92 19.88
C LEU A 954 -10.59 78.63 19.45
N ASP A 955 -9.86 77.78 20.18
CA ASP A 955 -8.51 77.34 19.77
C ASP A 955 -8.51 76.45 18.52
N ALA A 956 -9.63 75.78 18.23
CA ALA A 956 -9.78 74.94 17.04
C ALA A 956 -10.09 75.73 15.73
N ARG A 957 -10.26 77.06 15.80
CA ARG A 957 -10.50 77.93 14.63
C ARG A 957 -9.45 79.05 14.45
N GLY A 958 -8.30 78.95 15.12
CA GLY A 958 -7.12 79.82 14.93
C GLY A 958 -6.15 79.29 13.88
#